data_AF-A0A970DCQ7-F1
#
_entry.id   AF-A0A970DCQ7-F1
#
_cell.length_a   1.000
_cell.length_b   1.000
_cell.length_c   1.000
_cell.angle_alpha   90.00
_cell.angle_beta   90.00
_cell.angle_gamma   90.00
#
_symmetry.space_group_name_H-M   'P 1'
#
loop_
_entity.id
_entity.type
_entity.pdbx_description
1 polymer ?
#
loop_
_entity_poly.entity_id
_entity_poly.type
_entity_poly.pdbx_seq_one_letter_code
_entity_poly.pdbx_strand_id
1 'polypeptide(L)'
;MLQFFRDGFLKDYIVLMLVTIVVGAIFSSGLAWAVDSHFGDSINQMIGDQGEYDLILHIREEAKEVALRELERIAEEQFPGAKINETLTVAGQSNIFFGFPPAAKTEEVFVNLPGIFNGVPGLNGYTVIVEPSILIRGVHPSVRQQLQERFQEITGVKFSFKDGLNMLVVLDSMDNSKAVSEEIQAILDEYQILELRFPMGFQVDTGQVANEVMDLIKDQVNPDQMLNVSSAEYGEELDAFLKTLVEMRNFLLSYASKVRIKAKPGFHLVEGEQIVVQGTGEVVPSQDSEFEEGLVVVEVINVQGDQAEGMIIKGSISDATEVLEQKGYRLLSNGTISEYLADVELENERYYLQYAVEESLRLLRELDELAVEASLAVENADAILNSFQEALMQLEVLQIQLHKLSEGLTQNGTQSASEQLIVSLLVNGLVKNLVQAGAENLPDNSLQSLEDLDVEAMRSSLSNIASQITNVQDIDVQAIIDQISYVRDSLPLLEDEDIGKSIRLINTYLAGQVIPGERVQILIQNGIIDDKQFEAEIRDSLDNDYVNTYLTTVGMINPDARAELFKLLKEIRATIAGMLAVVFVIAILILDQATIFSTLKFLRSTRNAAKNKILRLVNPAIIFSSLIGMILLSNIYLLAKAEIPFVTIEIVAIAGLIIGALIGGLSERFSPVNSQEIMAGQALGLSNVQIMREIVIPASRPGLLNLLNRAKQRF
;
A
#
# COMPACT_ATOMS: atom_id res chain seq x y z
N MET A 1 69.12 -24.12 -16.66
CA MET A 1 68.06 -23.12 -16.37
C MET A 1 68.66 -21.78 -15.94
N LEU A 2 69.47 -21.70 -14.87
CA LEU A 2 70.01 -20.42 -14.36
C LEU A 2 71.02 -19.67 -15.26
N GLN A 3 71.67 -20.32 -16.23
CA GLN A 3 72.62 -19.65 -17.14
C GLN A 3 71.93 -18.65 -18.10
N PHE A 4 70.68 -18.91 -18.51
CA PHE A 4 69.93 -18.03 -19.43
C PHE A 4 69.44 -16.74 -18.75
N PHE A 5 69.15 -16.83 -17.44
CA PHE A 5 68.76 -15.70 -16.60
C PHE A 5 69.95 -14.82 -16.19
N ARG A 6 71.17 -15.36 -16.22
CA ARG A 6 72.39 -14.66 -15.78
C ARG A 6 72.92 -13.65 -16.80
N ASP A 7 72.52 -13.76 -18.07
CA ASP A 7 72.97 -12.89 -19.17
C ASP A 7 72.10 -11.63 -19.37
N GLY A 8 71.23 -11.29 -18.39
CA GLY A 8 70.43 -10.05 -18.38
C GLY A 8 68.93 -10.19 -18.65
N PHE A 9 68.48 -11.36 -19.15
CA PHE A 9 67.06 -11.64 -19.42
C PHE A 9 66.19 -11.67 -18.14
N LEU A 10 66.77 -11.98 -16.98
CA LEU A 10 66.06 -11.97 -15.70
C LEU A 10 65.46 -10.60 -15.37
N LYS A 11 66.18 -9.52 -15.70
CA LYS A 11 65.70 -8.15 -15.46
C LYS A 11 64.46 -7.85 -16.31
N ASP A 12 64.48 -8.24 -17.58
CA ASP A 12 63.33 -8.05 -18.47
C ASP A 12 62.15 -8.94 -18.06
N TYR A 13 62.42 -10.16 -17.59
CA TYR A 13 61.38 -11.07 -17.10
C TYR A 13 60.71 -10.58 -15.82
N ILE A 14 61.47 -10.03 -14.87
CA ILE A 14 60.91 -9.40 -13.66
C ILE A 14 60.06 -8.19 -14.03
N VAL A 15 60.52 -7.35 -14.97
CA VAL A 15 59.75 -6.21 -15.47
C VAL A 15 58.45 -6.68 -16.11
N LEU A 16 58.48 -7.72 -16.94
CA LEU A 16 57.27 -8.32 -17.50
C LEU A 16 56.31 -8.78 -16.40
N MET A 17 56.80 -9.48 -15.38
CA MET A 17 55.96 -9.97 -14.28
C MET A 17 55.29 -8.81 -13.52
N LEU A 18 56.04 -7.74 -13.21
CA LEU A 18 55.49 -6.55 -12.57
C LEU A 18 54.46 -5.85 -13.45
N VAL A 19 54.77 -5.64 -14.73
CA VAL A 19 53.83 -5.04 -15.69
C VAL A 19 52.57 -5.89 -15.82
N THR A 20 52.70 -7.21 -15.90
CA THR A 20 51.57 -8.14 -15.98
C THR A 20 50.69 -8.05 -14.73
N ILE A 21 51.30 -7.99 -13.54
CA ILE A 21 50.56 -7.87 -12.29
C ILE A 21 49.78 -6.56 -12.25
N VAL A 22 50.42 -5.44 -12.60
CA VAL A 22 49.78 -4.12 -12.60
C VAL A 22 48.67 -4.04 -13.65
N VAL A 23 48.95 -4.47 -14.89
CA VAL A 23 47.95 -4.47 -15.97
C VAL A 23 46.80 -5.42 -15.66
N GLY A 24 47.09 -6.60 -15.12
CA GLY A 24 46.06 -7.58 -14.72
C GLY A 24 45.19 -7.08 -13.60
N ALA A 25 45.78 -6.41 -12.59
CA ALA A 25 45.02 -5.79 -11.52
C ALA A 25 44.11 -4.67 -12.04
N ILE A 26 44.65 -3.74 -12.84
CA ILE A 26 43.90 -2.63 -13.44
C ILE A 26 42.79 -3.15 -14.37
N PHE A 27 43.08 -4.17 -15.18
CA PHE A 27 42.10 -4.78 -16.08
C PHE A 27 40.95 -5.41 -15.29
N SER A 28 41.29 -6.23 -14.29
CA SER A 28 40.29 -6.96 -13.49
C SER A 28 39.44 -6.01 -12.64
N SER A 29 40.08 -5.03 -11.98
CA SER A 29 39.36 -4.04 -11.17
C SER A 29 38.57 -3.05 -12.02
N GLY A 30 39.15 -2.59 -13.14
CA GLY A 30 38.54 -1.59 -14.01
C GLY A 30 37.31 -2.13 -14.74
N LEU A 31 37.37 -3.38 -15.21
CA LEU A 31 36.22 -4.01 -15.88
C LEU A 31 35.13 -4.39 -14.86
N ALA A 32 35.50 -4.85 -13.66
CA ALA A 32 34.54 -5.07 -12.58
C ALA A 32 33.84 -3.77 -12.16
N TRP A 33 34.57 -2.65 -12.09
CA TRP A 33 34.00 -1.33 -11.84
C TRP A 33 33.06 -0.87 -12.96
N ALA A 34 33.41 -1.12 -14.24
CA ALA A 34 32.55 -0.77 -15.37
C ALA A 34 31.23 -1.54 -15.37
N VAL A 35 31.27 -2.84 -15.04
CA VAL A 35 30.05 -3.66 -14.90
C VAL A 35 29.21 -3.17 -13.73
N ASP A 36 29.86 -2.89 -12.60
CA ASP A 36 29.18 -2.39 -11.41
C ASP A 36 28.52 -1.03 -11.62
N SER A 37 29.18 -0.06 -12.28
CA SER A 37 28.58 1.24 -12.59
C SER A 37 27.27 1.10 -13.37
N HIS A 38 27.20 0.18 -14.33
CA HIS A 38 25.97 -0.04 -15.10
C HIS A 38 24.81 -0.59 -14.25
N PHE A 39 25.09 -1.48 -13.29
CA PHE A 39 24.06 -2.03 -12.41
C PHE A 39 23.74 -1.13 -11.22
N GLY A 40 24.75 -0.43 -10.69
CA GLY A 40 24.64 0.53 -9.59
C GLY A 40 23.67 1.65 -9.92
N ASP A 41 23.81 2.29 -11.08
CA ASP A 41 22.93 3.41 -11.47
C ASP A 41 21.45 3.01 -11.55
N SER A 42 21.16 1.79 -12.05
CA SER A 42 19.78 1.29 -12.13
C SER A 42 19.18 1.00 -10.76
N ILE A 43 20.00 0.49 -9.84
CA ILE A 43 19.59 0.16 -8.48
C ILE A 43 19.46 1.45 -7.65
N ASN A 44 20.41 2.37 -7.77
CA ASN A 44 20.42 3.66 -7.08
C ASN A 44 19.19 4.52 -7.40
N GLN A 45 18.66 4.47 -8.63
CA GLN A 45 17.40 5.15 -8.95
C GLN A 45 16.18 4.56 -8.21
N MET A 46 16.21 3.27 -7.88
CA MET A 46 15.10 2.59 -7.19
C MET A 46 15.19 2.68 -5.67
N ILE A 47 16.41 2.64 -5.11
CA ILE A 47 16.61 2.52 -3.65
C ILE A 47 17.54 3.60 -3.06
N GLY A 48 18.07 4.53 -3.86
CA GLY A 48 18.99 5.58 -3.42
C GLY A 48 20.39 5.06 -3.09
N ASP A 49 21.43 5.90 -3.20
CA ASP A 49 22.79 5.50 -2.83
C ASP A 49 22.93 5.20 -1.33
N GLN A 50 23.90 4.33 -1.01
CA GLN A 50 24.16 3.88 0.35
C GLN A 50 24.55 5.05 1.26
N GLY A 51 23.81 5.25 2.35
CA GLY A 51 24.02 6.33 3.32
C GLY A 51 23.80 7.77 2.81
N GLU A 52 23.38 7.94 1.55
CA GLU A 52 23.08 9.26 0.98
C GLU A 52 21.72 9.79 1.46
N TYR A 53 20.74 8.90 1.56
CA TYR A 53 19.38 9.23 1.96
C TYR A 53 19.01 8.50 3.25
N ASP A 54 18.25 9.17 4.10
CA ASP A 54 17.87 8.69 5.43
C ASP A 54 16.38 8.43 5.56
N LEU A 55 15.56 9.00 4.67
CA LEU A 55 14.09 8.90 4.69
C LEU A 55 13.52 8.73 3.29
N ILE A 56 12.39 8.04 3.22
CA ILE A 56 11.45 8.06 2.10
C ILE A 56 10.18 8.76 2.57
N LEU A 57 9.82 9.86 1.94
CA LEU A 57 8.59 10.59 2.20
C LEU A 57 7.53 10.15 1.19
N HIS A 58 6.39 9.67 1.71
CA HIS A 58 5.27 9.20 0.91
C HIS A 58 4.26 10.32 0.73
N ILE A 59 4.18 10.88 -0.48
CA ILE A 59 3.38 12.07 -0.77
C ILE A 59 2.33 11.74 -1.83
N ARG A 60 1.10 12.26 -1.68
CA ARG A 60 0.06 12.14 -2.71
C ARG A 60 0.54 12.80 -4.01
N GLU A 61 0.37 12.10 -5.14
CA GLU A 61 0.88 12.56 -6.43
C GLU A 61 0.36 13.97 -6.82
N GLU A 62 -0.89 14.27 -6.49
CA GLU A 62 -1.53 15.58 -6.70
C GLU A 62 -0.88 16.75 -5.95
N ALA A 63 -0.21 16.48 -4.83
CA ALA A 63 0.43 17.50 -3.98
C ALA A 63 1.96 17.56 -4.17
N LYS A 64 2.52 16.73 -5.06
CA LYS A 64 3.96 16.54 -5.24
C LYS A 64 4.74 17.84 -5.44
N GLU A 65 4.31 18.71 -6.37
CA GLU A 65 5.04 19.94 -6.68
C GLU A 65 5.08 20.92 -5.50
N VAL A 66 3.99 20.98 -4.72
CA VAL A 66 3.90 21.84 -3.54
C VAL A 66 4.77 21.28 -2.42
N ALA A 67 4.72 19.96 -2.21
CA ALA A 67 5.53 19.26 -1.24
C ALA A 67 7.04 19.42 -1.52
N LEU A 68 7.45 19.30 -2.79
CA LEU A 68 8.86 19.40 -3.16
C LEU A 68 9.42 20.80 -2.87
N ARG A 69 8.67 21.86 -3.19
CA ARG A 69 9.05 23.24 -2.82
C ARG A 69 9.19 23.42 -1.30
N GLU A 70 8.30 22.82 -0.53
CA GLU A 70 8.36 22.91 0.93
C GLU A 70 9.55 22.11 1.49
N LEU A 71 9.86 20.95 0.91
CA LEU A 71 11.04 20.17 1.29
C LEU A 71 12.34 20.90 0.94
N GLU A 72 12.41 21.54 -0.22
CA GLU A 72 13.54 22.41 -0.60
C GLU A 72 13.70 23.56 0.41
N ARG A 73 12.60 24.19 0.83
CA ARG A 73 12.61 25.23 1.87
C ARG A 73 13.14 24.69 3.21
N ILE A 74 12.68 23.52 3.64
CA ILE A 74 13.17 22.85 4.86
C ILE A 74 14.68 22.53 4.74
N ALA A 75 15.12 22.06 3.58
CA ALA A 75 16.53 21.77 3.31
C ALA A 75 17.40 23.04 3.33
N GLU A 76 16.92 24.17 2.81
CA GLU A 76 17.69 25.42 2.79
C GLU A 76 17.72 26.12 4.16
N GLU A 77 16.59 26.18 4.86
CA GLU A 77 16.46 26.93 6.10
C GLU A 77 16.93 26.16 7.35
N GLN A 78 16.61 24.86 7.43
CA GLN A 78 16.84 24.07 8.65
C GLN A 78 18.02 23.11 8.52
N PHE A 79 18.24 22.55 7.33
CA PHE A 79 19.25 21.50 7.11
C PHE A 79 20.16 21.79 5.91
N PRO A 80 20.96 22.88 5.94
CA PRO A 80 21.76 23.30 4.80
C PRO A 80 22.69 22.18 4.33
N GLY A 81 22.53 21.80 3.06
CA GLY A 81 23.24 20.68 2.44
C GLY A 81 22.49 19.34 2.49
N ALA A 82 21.22 19.33 2.90
CA ALA A 82 20.34 18.18 2.72
C ALA A 82 20.16 17.85 1.23
N LYS A 83 19.97 16.56 0.95
CA LYS A 83 19.78 16.04 -0.40
C LYS A 83 18.35 15.59 -0.58
N ILE A 84 17.75 16.00 -1.70
CA ILE A 84 16.38 15.64 -2.07
C ILE A 84 16.44 15.02 -3.46
N ASN A 85 15.78 13.88 -3.64
CA ASN A 85 15.65 13.25 -4.94
C ASN A 85 14.34 12.51 -5.07
N GLU A 86 13.74 12.54 -6.25
CA GLU A 86 12.49 11.82 -6.52
C GLU A 86 12.78 10.35 -6.84
N THR A 87 11.88 9.45 -6.44
CA THR A 87 11.92 8.03 -6.81
C THR A 87 10.60 7.56 -7.40
N LEU A 88 10.44 6.25 -7.58
CA LEU A 88 9.32 5.64 -8.29
C LEU A 88 7.98 6.00 -7.64
N THR A 89 7.06 6.55 -8.43
CA THR A 89 5.65 6.73 -8.04
C THR A 89 4.93 5.39 -8.11
N VAL A 90 4.23 5.02 -7.04
CA VAL A 90 3.48 3.76 -6.95
C VAL A 90 2.06 4.06 -6.50
N ALA A 91 1.06 3.58 -7.26
CA ALA A 91 -0.36 3.65 -6.91
C ALA A 91 -0.85 5.05 -6.48
N GLY A 92 -0.47 6.10 -7.21
CA GLY A 92 -0.87 7.48 -6.91
C GLY A 92 -0.09 8.14 -5.75
N GLN A 93 0.97 7.49 -5.26
CA GLN A 93 1.88 8.06 -4.26
C GLN A 93 3.26 8.30 -4.88
N SER A 94 3.70 9.56 -4.85
CA SER A 94 5.05 9.98 -5.19
C SER A 94 5.95 9.79 -3.99
N ASN A 95 7.04 9.06 -4.18
CA ASN A 95 8.04 8.82 -3.15
C ASN A 95 9.21 9.80 -3.35
N ILE A 96 9.64 10.46 -2.27
CA ILE A 96 10.77 11.40 -2.30
C ILE A 96 11.80 10.96 -1.28
N PHE A 97 13.05 10.78 -1.72
CA PHE A 97 14.17 10.56 -0.84
C PHE A 97 14.63 11.87 -0.20
N PHE A 98 14.88 11.84 1.10
CA PHE A 98 15.44 12.94 1.86
C PHE A 98 16.67 12.45 2.65
N GLY A 99 17.80 13.13 2.46
CA GLY A 99 19.08 12.84 3.12
C GLY A 99 19.52 14.01 3.97
N PHE A 100 19.78 13.76 5.26
CA PHE A 100 20.28 14.78 6.18
C PHE A 100 21.78 15.01 5.99
N PRO A 101 22.25 16.26 6.19
CA PRO A 101 23.68 16.52 6.26
C PRO A 101 24.30 15.78 7.46
N PRO A 102 25.58 15.37 7.40
CA PRO A 102 26.21 14.56 8.46
C PRO A 102 26.12 15.16 9.87
N ALA A 103 26.11 16.49 9.98
CA ALA A 103 25.97 17.22 11.25
C ALA A 103 24.55 17.13 11.86
N ALA A 104 23.53 16.95 11.03
CA ALA A 104 22.13 16.80 11.47
C ALA A 104 21.74 15.34 11.74
N LYS A 105 22.58 14.37 11.39
CA LYS A 105 22.34 12.94 11.68
C LYS A 105 22.54 12.64 13.17
N THR A 106 21.58 13.05 13.99
CA THR A 106 21.60 12.98 15.47
C THR A 106 20.28 12.42 15.99
N GLU A 107 20.29 11.85 17.19
CA GLU A 107 19.09 11.32 17.84
C GLU A 107 17.94 12.34 17.90
N GLU A 108 18.24 13.58 18.30
CA GLU A 108 17.24 14.66 18.44
C GLU A 108 16.45 14.90 17.14
N VAL A 109 17.14 14.89 16.00
CA VAL A 109 16.51 15.08 14.68
C VAL A 109 15.64 13.88 14.31
N PHE A 110 16.14 12.65 14.53
CA PHE A 110 15.42 11.43 14.17
C PHE A 110 14.22 11.13 15.09
N VAL A 111 14.27 11.54 16.35
CA VAL A 111 13.11 11.47 17.27
C VAL A 111 12.03 12.48 16.88
N ASN A 112 12.41 13.63 16.31
CA ASN A 112 11.50 14.73 15.97
C ASN A 112 11.08 14.77 14.48
N LEU A 113 11.23 13.67 13.73
CA LEU A 113 10.82 13.60 12.31
C LEU A 113 9.35 14.02 12.07
N PRO A 114 8.36 13.59 12.87
CA PRO A 114 6.98 14.03 12.69
C PRO A 114 6.84 15.56 12.82
N GLY A 115 7.57 16.18 13.74
CA GLY A 115 7.55 17.62 13.94
C GLY A 115 8.18 18.39 12.78
N ILE A 116 9.26 17.86 12.21
CA ILE A 116 9.99 18.47 11.08
C ILE A 116 9.11 18.50 9.81
N PHE A 117 8.43 17.40 9.50
CA PHE A 117 7.70 17.25 8.22
C PHE A 117 6.18 17.48 8.30
N ASN A 118 5.64 17.86 9.47
CA ASN A 118 4.21 18.13 9.64
C ASN A 118 3.66 19.19 8.66
N GLY A 119 4.51 20.14 8.25
CA GLY A 119 4.13 21.20 7.32
C GLY A 119 4.10 20.79 5.84
N VAL A 120 4.54 19.58 5.49
CA VAL A 120 4.66 19.14 4.09
C VAL A 120 3.29 18.77 3.51
N PRO A 121 2.78 19.49 2.49
CA PRO A 121 1.46 19.22 1.93
C PRO A 121 1.37 17.83 1.29
N GLY A 122 0.29 17.10 1.58
CA GLY A 122 0.03 15.79 0.99
C GLY A 122 0.93 14.65 1.48
N LEU A 123 1.70 14.86 2.56
CA LEU A 123 2.46 13.81 3.23
C LEU A 123 1.50 12.80 3.89
N ASN A 124 1.57 11.53 3.49
CA ASN A 124 0.84 10.43 4.13
C ASN A 124 1.65 9.76 5.24
N GLY A 125 2.98 9.84 5.16
CA GLY A 125 3.89 9.24 6.13
C GLY A 125 5.32 9.22 5.61
N TYR A 126 6.22 8.63 6.41
CA TYR A 126 7.62 8.45 6.04
C TYR A 126 8.10 7.05 6.42
N THR A 127 9.12 6.58 5.71
CA THR A 127 9.88 5.36 6.04
C THR A 127 11.31 5.76 6.34
N VAL A 128 11.83 5.36 7.50
CA VAL A 128 13.23 5.61 7.86
C VAL A 128 14.14 4.56 7.25
N ILE A 129 15.13 5.01 6.48
CA ILE A 129 16.09 4.17 5.72
C ILE A 129 17.55 4.56 6.03
N VAL A 130 17.78 5.16 7.21
CA VAL A 130 19.11 5.60 7.66
C VAL A 130 20.09 4.43 7.69
N GLU A 131 21.27 4.64 7.11
CA GLU A 131 22.33 3.64 7.03
C GLU A 131 23.66 4.22 7.55
N PRO A 132 24.52 3.39 8.16
CA PRO A 132 24.31 1.99 8.55
C PRO A 132 23.44 1.88 9.82
N SER A 133 22.45 0.98 9.85
CA SER A 133 21.59 0.79 11.03
C SER A 133 21.16 -0.66 11.24
N ILE A 134 20.67 -0.97 12.45
CA ILE A 134 20.06 -2.24 12.84
C ILE A 134 18.62 -1.96 13.28
N LEU A 135 17.67 -2.67 12.67
CA LEU A 135 16.24 -2.58 13.00
C LEU A 135 15.87 -3.61 14.05
N ILE A 136 15.26 -3.16 15.13
CA ILE A 136 14.69 -4.00 16.19
C ILE A 136 13.17 -3.84 16.12
N ARG A 137 12.47 -4.93 15.78
CA ARG A 137 11.02 -4.93 15.59
C ARG A 137 10.30 -5.27 16.89
N GLY A 138 9.12 -4.65 17.05
CA GLY A 138 8.18 -5.01 18.12
C GLY A 138 8.72 -4.74 19.51
N VAL A 139 9.47 -3.65 19.69
CA VAL A 139 10.06 -3.30 20.99
C VAL A 139 8.97 -2.92 21.98
N HIS A 140 8.84 -3.72 23.04
CA HIS A 140 7.83 -3.50 24.05
C HIS A 140 7.98 -2.12 24.71
N PRO A 141 6.90 -1.34 24.88
CA PRO A 141 6.98 0.04 25.38
C PRO A 141 7.70 0.18 26.72
N SER A 142 7.51 -0.77 27.63
CA SER A 142 7.98 -0.68 29.02
C SER A 142 9.50 -0.79 29.18
N VAL A 143 10.19 -1.45 28.25
CA VAL A 143 11.67 -1.55 28.26
C VAL A 143 12.34 -0.61 27.27
N ARG A 144 11.55 0.11 26.47
CA ARG A 144 12.06 0.87 25.32
C ARG A 144 13.13 1.88 25.73
N GLN A 145 12.90 2.68 26.76
CA GLN A 145 13.88 3.68 27.21
C GLN A 145 15.17 3.01 27.71
N GLN A 146 15.05 1.96 28.52
CA GLN A 146 16.20 1.24 29.07
C GLN A 146 17.04 0.58 27.96
N LEU A 147 16.38 -0.05 26.99
CA LEU A 147 17.05 -0.63 25.82
C LEU A 147 17.73 0.45 24.99
N GLN A 148 17.09 1.60 24.77
CA GLN A 148 17.68 2.73 24.05
C GLN A 148 18.98 3.18 24.72
N GLU A 149 18.95 3.42 26.03
CA GLU A 149 20.12 3.80 26.84
C GLU A 149 21.24 2.74 26.75
N ARG A 150 20.92 1.46 26.93
CA ARG A 150 21.91 0.38 26.84
C ARG A 150 22.51 0.21 25.45
N PHE A 151 21.71 0.36 24.38
CA PHE A 151 22.23 0.28 23.02
C PHE A 151 23.19 1.43 22.69
N GLN A 152 23.00 2.61 23.29
CA GLN A 152 23.91 3.76 23.10
C GLN A 152 25.27 3.56 23.79
N GLU A 153 25.35 2.70 24.81
CA GLU A 153 26.61 2.36 25.49
C GLU A 153 27.49 1.38 24.68
N ILE A 154 26.92 0.72 23.67
CA ILE A 154 27.64 -0.24 22.83
C ILE A 154 28.69 0.46 21.98
N THR A 155 29.90 -0.11 21.94
CA THR A 155 30.99 0.42 21.11
C THR A 155 30.67 0.26 19.62
N GLY A 156 30.63 1.36 18.88
CA GLY A 156 30.32 1.38 17.45
C GLY A 156 28.88 1.75 17.11
N VAL A 157 28.06 2.07 18.11
CA VAL A 157 26.75 2.71 17.96
C VAL A 157 26.89 4.22 18.03
N LYS A 158 26.28 4.91 17.07
CA LYS A 158 26.25 6.37 17.01
C LYS A 158 25.11 6.95 17.86
N PHE A 159 23.91 6.40 17.70
CA PHE A 159 22.72 6.67 18.50
C PHE A 159 21.63 5.64 18.20
N SER A 160 20.63 5.55 19.06
CA SER A 160 19.44 4.72 18.87
C SER A 160 18.19 5.58 19.08
N PHE A 161 17.11 5.28 18.36
CA PHE A 161 15.86 6.03 18.48
C PHE A 161 14.64 5.15 18.19
N LYS A 162 13.49 5.58 18.71
CA LYS A 162 12.19 4.94 18.48
C LYS A 162 11.63 5.31 17.10
N ASP A 163 11.17 4.31 16.37
CA ASP A 163 10.36 4.48 15.16
C ASP A 163 9.07 3.65 15.26
N GLY A 164 7.99 4.28 15.70
CA GLY A 164 6.71 3.60 15.95
C GLY A 164 6.81 2.48 17.00
N LEU A 165 6.54 1.24 16.59
CA LEU A 165 6.72 0.03 17.42
C LEU A 165 8.13 -0.56 17.34
N ASN A 166 8.97 -0.01 16.46
CA ASN A 166 10.33 -0.46 16.23
C ASN A 166 11.34 0.49 16.90
N MET A 167 12.58 0.04 16.94
CA MET A 167 13.73 0.84 17.31
C MET A 167 14.80 0.67 16.26
N LEU A 168 15.43 1.77 15.85
CA LEU A 168 16.60 1.74 14.98
C LEU A 168 17.83 2.10 15.78
N VAL A 169 18.89 1.32 15.59
CA VAL A 169 20.22 1.57 16.16
C VAL A 169 21.15 1.95 15.02
N VAL A 170 21.57 3.21 14.96
CA VAL A 170 22.45 3.75 13.92
C VAL A 170 23.90 3.51 14.31
N LEU A 171 24.68 2.97 13.39
CA LEU A 171 26.07 2.56 13.63
C LEU A 171 27.06 3.61 13.12
N ASP A 172 28.27 3.58 13.65
CA ASP A 172 29.39 4.39 13.13
C ASP A 172 29.87 3.90 11.76
N SER A 173 29.83 2.57 11.55
CA SER A 173 30.28 1.93 10.31
C SER A 173 29.63 0.57 10.11
N MET A 174 29.55 0.12 8.86
CA MET A 174 29.06 -1.23 8.55
C MET A 174 29.97 -2.35 9.08
N ASP A 175 31.26 -2.07 9.30
CA ASP A 175 32.20 -3.08 9.79
C ASP A 175 31.84 -3.55 11.21
N ASN A 176 31.19 -2.68 12.00
CA ASN A 176 30.75 -2.97 13.36
C ASN A 176 29.40 -3.71 13.42
N SER A 177 28.65 -3.80 12.32
CA SER A 177 27.28 -4.31 12.32
C SER A 177 27.13 -5.70 12.92
N LYS A 178 28.07 -6.62 12.64
CA LYS A 178 28.01 -7.98 13.18
C LYS A 178 28.25 -8.00 14.69
N ALA A 179 29.29 -7.32 15.16
CA ALA A 179 29.63 -7.27 16.58
C ALA A 179 28.52 -6.59 17.40
N VAL A 180 28.00 -5.47 16.89
CA VAL A 180 26.91 -4.73 17.54
C VAL A 180 25.62 -5.55 17.53
N SER A 181 25.30 -6.26 16.45
CA SER A 181 24.10 -7.12 16.39
C SER A 181 24.16 -8.26 17.42
N GLU A 182 25.31 -8.91 17.58
CA GLU A 182 25.51 -9.95 18.60
C GLU A 182 25.36 -9.38 20.03
N GLU A 183 25.84 -8.17 20.29
CA GLU A 183 25.71 -7.49 21.59
C GLU A 183 24.28 -7.01 21.87
N ILE A 184 23.58 -6.46 20.87
CA ILE A 184 22.15 -6.11 20.95
C ILE A 184 21.34 -7.37 21.24
N GLN A 185 21.62 -8.48 20.56
CA GLN A 185 20.90 -9.74 20.78
C GLN A 185 21.09 -10.22 22.22
N ALA A 186 22.32 -10.18 22.72
CA ALA A 186 22.61 -10.54 24.11
C ALA A 186 21.82 -9.68 25.10
N ILE A 187 21.71 -8.37 24.87
CA ILE A 187 20.91 -7.46 25.70
C ILE A 187 19.42 -7.81 25.60
N LEU A 188 18.89 -8.05 24.40
CA LEU A 188 17.48 -8.40 24.21
C LEU A 188 17.13 -9.73 24.90
N ASP A 189 18.03 -10.71 24.86
CA ASP A 189 17.86 -12.02 25.51
C ASP A 189 17.79 -11.91 27.05
N GLU A 190 18.29 -10.82 27.63
CA GLU A 190 18.13 -10.53 29.07
C GLU A 190 16.69 -10.17 29.45
N TYR A 191 15.81 -9.82 28.51
CA TYR A 191 14.46 -9.38 28.82
C TYR A 191 13.40 -10.26 28.13
N GLN A 192 12.48 -10.77 28.93
CA GLN A 192 11.37 -11.60 28.47
C GLN A 192 10.05 -11.07 29.01
N ILE A 193 8.96 -11.29 28.28
CA ILE A 193 7.61 -10.96 28.70
C ILE A 193 6.84 -12.25 28.86
N LEU A 194 6.39 -12.50 30.09
CA LEU A 194 5.38 -13.49 30.40
C LEU A 194 4.01 -12.86 30.20
N GLU A 195 3.28 -13.33 29.20
CA GLU A 195 1.93 -12.88 28.87
C GLU A 195 0.91 -13.94 29.28
N LEU A 196 0.02 -13.59 30.20
CA LEU A 196 -1.15 -14.38 30.57
C LEU A 196 -2.34 -13.87 29.78
N ARG A 197 -3.00 -14.75 29.02
CA ARG A 197 -4.21 -14.44 28.25
C ARG A 197 -5.41 -15.09 28.90
N PHE A 198 -6.40 -14.28 29.21
CA PHE A 198 -7.68 -14.72 29.73
C PHE A 198 -8.69 -14.90 28.58
N PRO A 199 -9.59 -15.89 28.69
CA PRO A 199 -10.71 -15.99 27.77
C PRO A 199 -11.68 -14.81 27.96
N MET A 200 -12.45 -14.52 26.91
CA MET A 200 -13.48 -13.47 26.92
C MET A 200 -14.52 -13.68 28.03
N GLY A 201 -14.99 -12.59 28.64
CA GLY A 201 -16.00 -12.58 29.72
C GLY A 201 -15.42 -12.65 31.14
N PHE A 202 -14.11 -12.84 31.27
CA PHE A 202 -13.40 -12.73 32.54
C PHE A 202 -12.84 -11.30 32.67
N GLN A 203 -13.41 -10.54 33.60
CA GLN A 203 -12.84 -9.26 34.01
C GLN A 203 -11.86 -9.54 35.15
N VAL A 204 -10.62 -9.14 34.96
CA VAL A 204 -9.52 -9.47 35.86
C VAL A 204 -8.86 -8.17 36.32
N ASP A 205 -8.59 -8.06 37.62
CA ASP A 205 -7.70 -7.00 38.08
C ASP A 205 -6.28 -7.37 37.66
N THR A 206 -5.85 -6.82 36.52
CA THR A 206 -4.52 -7.05 35.94
C THR A 206 -3.38 -6.73 36.92
N GLY A 207 -3.60 -5.81 37.86
CA GLY A 207 -2.64 -5.49 38.91
C GLY A 207 -2.55 -6.59 39.97
N GLN A 208 -3.68 -7.07 40.47
CA GLN A 208 -3.72 -8.14 41.48
C GLN A 208 -3.20 -9.46 40.93
N VAL A 209 -3.64 -9.86 39.74
CA VAL A 209 -3.20 -11.11 39.12
C VAL A 209 -1.72 -11.07 38.76
N ALA A 210 -1.21 -9.94 38.30
CA ALA A 210 0.23 -9.82 38.10
C ALA A 210 1.01 -10.02 39.42
N ASN A 211 0.55 -9.44 40.53
CA ASN A 211 1.20 -9.59 41.83
C ASN A 211 1.15 -11.04 42.33
N GLU A 212 0.01 -11.71 42.19
CA GLU A 212 -0.15 -13.11 42.58
C GLU A 212 0.80 -14.02 41.80
N VAL A 213 0.89 -13.82 40.48
CA VAL A 213 1.83 -14.56 39.63
C VAL A 213 3.26 -14.22 40.01
N MET A 214 3.64 -12.94 40.16
CA MET A 214 4.99 -12.55 40.60
C MET A 214 5.37 -13.18 41.96
N ASP A 215 4.42 -13.27 42.90
CA ASP A 215 4.60 -13.91 44.21
C ASP A 215 4.77 -15.43 44.12
N LEU A 216 4.19 -16.06 43.10
CA LEU A 216 4.34 -17.49 42.82
C LEU A 216 5.72 -17.79 42.22
N ILE A 217 6.24 -16.88 41.38
CA ILE A 217 7.49 -17.09 40.64
C ILE A 217 8.74 -16.59 41.39
N LYS A 218 8.57 -15.94 42.55
CA LYS A 218 9.64 -15.32 43.36
C LYS A 218 10.76 -16.25 43.81
N ASP A 219 10.48 -17.55 43.93
CA ASP A 219 11.47 -18.53 44.37
C ASP A 219 12.44 -18.91 43.24
N GLN A 220 12.09 -18.61 41.99
CA GLN A 220 12.87 -18.91 40.78
C GLN A 220 13.46 -17.65 40.14
N VAL A 221 12.74 -16.52 40.20
CA VAL A 221 13.18 -15.23 39.65
C VAL A 221 13.20 -14.21 40.80
N ASN A 222 14.27 -13.42 40.87
CA ASN A 222 14.40 -12.41 41.91
C ASN A 222 13.27 -11.37 41.76
N PRO A 223 12.52 -11.02 42.84
CA PRO A 223 11.51 -9.97 42.81
C PRO A 223 11.95 -8.65 42.17
N ASP A 224 13.21 -8.25 42.37
CA ASP A 224 13.76 -7.00 41.79
C ASP A 224 13.91 -7.05 40.26
N GLN A 225 13.78 -8.23 39.66
CA GLN A 225 13.89 -8.48 38.23
C GLN A 225 12.53 -8.66 37.55
N MET A 226 11.44 -8.50 38.28
CA MET A 226 10.09 -8.63 37.78
C MET A 226 9.35 -7.30 37.84
N LEU A 227 8.66 -6.96 36.76
CA LEU A 227 7.86 -5.75 36.70
C LEU A 227 6.53 -6.04 36.01
N ASN A 228 5.42 -5.68 36.64
CA ASN A 228 4.14 -5.66 35.96
C ASN A 228 4.15 -4.56 34.89
N VAL A 229 3.99 -4.98 33.63
CA VAL A 229 3.98 -4.11 32.45
C VAL A 229 2.66 -4.20 31.69
N SER A 230 1.61 -4.73 32.33
CA SER A 230 0.26 -4.83 31.78
C SER A 230 -0.26 -3.45 31.39
N SER A 231 -0.79 -3.33 30.17
CA SER A 231 -1.44 -2.11 29.72
C SER A 231 -2.88 -2.05 30.21
N ALA A 232 -3.20 -1.07 31.05
CA ALA A 232 -4.58 -0.75 31.42
C ALA A 232 -5.41 -0.31 30.22
N GLU A 233 -4.78 0.37 29.24
CA GLU A 233 -5.44 0.85 28.01
C GLU A 233 -6.00 -0.31 27.16
N TYR A 234 -5.37 -1.49 27.21
CA TYR A 234 -5.84 -2.64 26.42
C TYR A 234 -7.21 -3.14 26.87
N GLY A 235 -7.47 -3.15 28.19
CA GLY A 235 -8.80 -3.49 28.72
C GLY A 235 -9.85 -2.46 28.30
N GLU A 236 -9.51 -1.17 28.37
CA GLU A 236 -10.40 -0.09 27.94
C GLU A 236 -10.69 -0.12 26.43
N GLU A 237 -9.69 -0.40 25.60
CA GLU A 237 -9.84 -0.58 24.15
C GLU A 237 -10.71 -1.79 23.82
N LEU A 238 -10.52 -2.91 24.53
CA LEU A 238 -11.36 -4.10 24.38
C LEU A 238 -12.81 -3.79 24.76
N ASP A 239 -13.04 -3.12 25.88
CA ASP A 239 -14.37 -2.70 26.32
C ASP A 239 -15.03 -1.74 25.32
N ALA A 240 -14.28 -0.76 24.82
CA ALA A 240 -14.76 0.17 23.80
C ALA A 240 -15.11 -0.56 22.50
N PHE A 241 -14.29 -1.53 22.09
CA PHE A 241 -14.55 -2.36 20.92
C PHE A 241 -15.78 -3.25 21.11
N LEU A 242 -15.91 -3.94 22.25
CA LEU A 242 -17.09 -4.75 22.56
C LEU A 242 -18.36 -3.91 22.61
N LYS A 243 -18.30 -2.72 23.21
CA LYS A 243 -19.40 -1.76 23.19
C LYS A 243 -19.75 -1.37 21.76
N THR A 244 -18.76 -1.09 20.92
CA THR A 244 -18.97 -0.78 19.51
C THR A 244 -19.63 -1.95 18.78
N LEU A 245 -19.21 -3.19 19.02
CA LEU A 245 -19.84 -4.39 18.45
C LEU A 245 -21.29 -4.56 18.89
N VAL A 246 -21.59 -4.31 20.18
CA VAL A 246 -22.96 -4.36 20.70
C VAL A 246 -23.82 -3.28 20.05
N GLU A 247 -23.32 -2.05 19.93
CA GLU A 247 -24.04 -0.96 19.28
C GLU A 247 -24.26 -1.24 17.78
N MET A 248 -23.25 -1.76 17.08
CA MET A 248 -23.37 -2.20 15.68
C MET A 248 -24.40 -3.31 15.53
N ARG A 249 -24.42 -4.29 16.44
CA ARG A 249 -25.42 -5.36 16.44
C ARG A 249 -26.82 -4.79 16.63
N ASN A 250 -27.00 -3.90 17.61
CA ASN A 250 -28.30 -3.30 17.90
C ASN A 250 -28.79 -2.43 16.73
N PHE A 251 -27.89 -1.68 16.10
CA PHE A 251 -28.16 -0.94 14.88
C PHE A 251 -28.62 -1.87 13.75
N LEU A 252 -27.87 -2.94 13.46
CA LEU A 252 -28.23 -3.90 12.43
C LEU A 252 -29.57 -4.60 12.74
N LEU A 253 -29.85 -4.92 14.01
CA LEU A 253 -31.14 -5.47 14.43
C LEU A 253 -32.30 -4.50 14.21
N SER A 254 -32.11 -3.20 14.42
CA SER A 254 -33.15 -2.19 14.13
C SER A 254 -33.42 -2.00 12.64
N TYR A 255 -32.46 -2.36 11.78
CA TYR A 255 -32.63 -2.33 10.33
C TYR A 255 -33.08 -3.68 9.77
N ALA A 256 -32.90 -4.79 10.47
CA ALA A 256 -33.33 -6.11 10.02
C ALA A 256 -34.86 -6.18 9.85
N SER A 257 -35.33 -6.95 8.86
CA SER A 257 -36.74 -7.26 8.75
C SER A 257 -37.23 -8.02 9.98
N LYS A 258 -38.37 -7.59 10.53
CA LYS A 258 -38.98 -8.20 11.71
C LYS A 258 -39.68 -9.48 11.28
N VAL A 259 -39.33 -10.59 11.92
CA VAL A 259 -39.94 -11.89 11.65
C VAL A 259 -40.62 -12.40 12.92
N ARG A 260 -41.94 -12.52 12.87
CA ARG A 260 -42.73 -13.16 13.93
C ARG A 260 -43.24 -14.50 13.45
N ILE A 261 -43.08 -15.51 14.28
CA ILE A 261 -43.38 -16.89 13.94
C ILE A 261 -44.42 -17.39 14.94
N LYS A 262 -45.54 -17.90 14.43
CA LYS A 262 -46.60 -18.49 15.24
C LYS A 262 -46.66 -19.99 15.00
N ALA A 263 -46.30 -20.76 16.02
CA ALA A 263 -46.24 -22.22 15.93
C ALA A 263 -47.62 -22.82 15.64
N LYS A 264 -47.64 -23.84 14.78
CA LYS A 264 -48.85 -24.63 14.54
C LYS A 264 -49.26 -25.37 15.83
N PRO A 265 -50.57 -25.50 16.12
CA PRO A 265 -51.03 -26.26 17.29
C PRO A 265 -50.50 -27.70 17.29
N GLY A 266 -49.77 -28.06 18.35
CA GLY A 266 -49.14 -29.39 18.51
C GLY A 266 -47.65 -29.46 18.12
N PHE A 267 -47.06 -28.36 17.63
CA PHE A 267 -45.62 -28.23 17.37
C PHE A 267 -44.99 -27.26 18.37
N HIS A 268 -43.74 -27.53 18.75
CA HIS A 268 -42.93 -26.66 19.60
C HIS A 268 -41.73 -26.16 18.79
N LEU A 269 -41.48 -24.85 18.85
CA LEU A 269 -40.33 -24.20 18.22
C LEU A 269 -39.13 -24.25 19.17
N VAL A 270 -37.93 -24.40 18.61
CA VAL A 270 -36.66 -24.35 19.36
C VAL A 270 -35.77 -23.25 18.78
N GLU A 271 -34.99 -22.58 19.64
CA GLU A 271 -33.97 -21.64 19.19
C GLU A 271 -32.93 -22.34 18.29
N GLY A 272 -32.51 -21.67 17.21
CA GLY A 272 -31.64 -22.21 16.16
C GLY A 272 -32.36 -23.06 15.11
N GLU A 273 -33.67 -23.29 15.24
CA GLU A 273 -34.45 -24.00 14.23
C GLU A 273 -34.61 -23.15 12.96
N GLN A 274 -34.44 -23.77 11.79
CA GLN A 274 -34.48 -23.09 10.49
C GLN A 274 -35.81 -23.33 9.77
N ILE A 275 -36.45 -22.24 9.38
CA ILE A 275 -37.75 -22.19 8.70
C ILE A 275 -37.56 -21.54 7.34
N VAL A 276 -38.15 -22.13 6.30
CA VAL A 276 -38.11 -21.63 4.93
C VAL A 276 -39.43 -20.97 4.58
N VAL A 277 -39.32 -19.79 4.00
CA VAL A 277 -40.43 -18.96 3.51
C VAL A 277 -40.13 -18.50 2.08
N GLN A 278 -41.13 -17.95 1.40
CA GLN A 278 -40.97 -17.43 0.04
C GLN A 278 -40.20 -16.10 0.06
N GLY A 279 -39.20 -15.96 -0.82
CA GLY A 279 -38.43 -14.73 -0.99
C GLY A 279 -38.97 -13.82 -2.10
N THR A 280 -38.06 -13.10 -2.75
CA THR A 280 -38.34 -12.19 -3.87
C THR A 280 -38.80 -12.90 -5.17
N GLY A 281 -38.68 -14.23 -5.26
CA GLY A 281 -39.05 -15.01 -6.45
C GLY A 281 -40.47 -15.59 -6.44
N GLU A 282 -40.93 -16.12 -7.58
CA GLU A 282 -42.21 -16.86 -7.70
C GLU A 282 -42.17 -18.25 -7.06
N VAL A 283 -41.01 -18.68 -6.56
CA VAL A 283 -40.81 -20.02 -5.98
C VAL A 283 -41.44 -20.09 -4.59
N VAL A 284 -42.49 -20.90 -4.48
CA VAL A 284 -43.18 -21.16 -3.20
C VAL A 284 -42.57 -22.41 -2.57
N PRO A 285 -42.19 -22.38 -1.28
CA PRO A 285 -41.67 -23.57 -0.61
C PRO A 285 -42.74 -24.67 -0.55
N SER A 286 -42.31 -25.89 -0.88
CA SER A 286 -43.17 -27.08 -0.87
C SER A 286 -42.55 -28.21 -0.04
N GLN A 287 -43.38 -29.07 0.53
CA GLN A 287 -42.91 -30.21 1.29
C GLN A 287 -42.21 -31.22 0.37
N ASP A 288 -41.11 -31.80 0.84
CA ASP A 288 -40.26 -32.78 0.15
C ASP A 288 -39.50 -32.24 -1.09
N SER A 289 -39.37 -30.91 -1.23
CA SER A 289 -38.49 -30.28 -2.23
C SER A 289 -37.13 -29.90 -1.66
N GLU A 290 -36.12 -29.75 -2.53
CA GLU A 290 -34.82 -29.18 -2.16
C GLU A 290 -34.90 -27.65 -2.05
N PHE A 291 -33.97 -27.06 -1.30
CA PHE A 291 -33.81 -25.61 -1.22
C PHE A 291 -33.31 -25.03 -2.56
N GLU A 292 -34.02 -24.04 -3.09
CA GLU A 292 -33.69 -23.34 -4.34
C GLU A 292 -33.27 -21.87 -4.09
N GLU A 293 -32.49 -21.29 -5.00
CA GLU A 293 -32.18 -19.85 -4.99
C GLU A 293 -33.46 -19.03 -5.20
N GLY A 294 -33.76 -18.13 -4.27
CA GLY A 294 -35.02 -17.35 -4.24
C GLY A 294 -35.92 -17.67 -3.04
N LEU A 295 -35.62 -18.73 -2.29
CA LEU A 295 -36.23 -19.00 -0.98
C LEU A 295 -35.46 -18.31 0.14
N VAL A 296 -36.18 -17.92 1.19
CA VAL A 296 -35.63 -17.24 2.36
C VAL A 296 -35.55 -18.21 3.53
N VAL A 297 -34.42 -18.19 4.24
CA VAL A 297 -34.22 -18.98 5.46
C VAL A 297 -34.27 -18.05 6.67
N VAL A 298 -35.20 -18.34 7.56
CA VAL A 298 -35.39 -17.68 8.85
C VAL A 298 -34.89 -18.62 9.95
N GLU A 299 -33.97 -18.16 10.78
CA GLU A 299 -33.52 -18.85 11.98
C GLU A 299 -34.29 -18.33 13.20
N VAL A 300 -34.82 -19.23 14.03
CA VAL A 300 -35.52 -18.87 15.27
C VAL A 300 -34.50 -18.37 16.30
N ILE A 301 -34.66 -17.12 16.77
CA ILE A 301 -33.73 -16.47 17.71
C ILE A 301 -34.24 -16.46 19.15
N ASN A 302 -35.56 -16.48 19.36
CA ASN A 302 -36.17 -16.42 20.69
C ASN A 302 -37.56 -17.07 20.63
N VAL A 303 -37.91 -17.86 21.65
CA VAL A 303 -39.21 -18.55 21.72
C VAL A 303 -39.96 -18.15 23.00
N GLN A 304 -41.17 -17.62 22.83
CA GLN A 304 -42.09 -17.23 23.91
C GLN A 304 -43.43 -17.97 23.76
N GLY A 305 -43.52 -19.17 24.33
CA GLY A 305 -44.75 -19.96 24.29
C GLY A 305 -45.04 -20.50 22.89
N ASP A 306 -46.12 -20.03 22.27
CA ASP A 306 -46.53 -20.36 20.88
C ASP A 306 -46.06 -19.33 19.84
N GLN A 307 -45.43 -18.24 20.29
CA GLN A 307 -44.82 -17.23 19.45
C GLN A 307 -43.30 -17.31 19.52
N ALA A 308 -42.63 -16.98 18.42
CA ALA A 308 -41.19 -16.88 18.35
C ALA A 308 -40.77 -15.71 17.47
N GLU A 309 -39.58 -15.20 17.72
CA GLU A 309 -38.92 -14.21 16.87
C GLU A 309 -37.91 -14.93 15.99
N GLY A 310 -37.81 -14.49 14.73
CA GLY A 310 -36.88 -15.03 13.76
C GLY A 310 -35.95 -13.96 13.19
N MET A 311 -34.86 -14.42 12.57
CA MET A 311 -33.94 -13.58 11.81
C MET A 311 -33.67 -14.23 10.46
N ILE A 312 -33.74 -13.43 9.39
CA ILE A 312 -33.37 -13.89 8.05
C ILE A 312 -31.85 -14.07 7.99
N ILE A 313 -31.40 -15.28 7.64
CA ILE A 313 -29.97 -15.61 7.53
C ILE A 313 -29.53 -15.89 6.09
N LYS A 314 -30.49 -16.06 5.17
CA LYS A 314 -30.24 -16.32 3.75
C LYS A 314 -31.45 -15.91 2.91
N GLY A 315 -31.19 -15.29 1.76
CA GLY A 315 -32.22 -14.70 0.90
C GLY A 315 -32.76 -13.38 1.44
N SER A 316 -33.57 -12.72 0.62
CA SER A 316 -34.24 -11.46 0.95
C SER A 316 -35.74 -11.60 0.70
N ILE A 317 -36.55 -10.96 1.55
CA ILE A 317 -38.00 -10.97 1.39
C ILE A 317 -38.44 -9.99 0.30
N SER A 318 -39.60 -10.25 -0.29
CA SER A 318 -40.18 -9.37 -1.30
C SER A 318 -40.46 -7.97 -0.74
N ASP A 319 -40.19 -6.97 -1.57
CA ASP A 319 -40.51 -5.56 -1.34
C ASP A 319 -42.02 -5.37 -1.16
N ALA A 320 -42.48 -5.33 0.09
CA ALA A 320 -43.88 -5.14 0.44
C ALA A 320 -44.02 -4.07 1.51
N THR A 321 -44.98 -3.16 1.30
CA THR A 321 -45.38 -2.13 2.26
C THR A 321 -46.33 -2.64 3.35
N GLU A 322 -46.85 -3.86 3.19
CA GLU A 322 -47.73 -4.54 4.15
C GLU A 322 -47.04 -5.73 4.80
N VAL A 323 -47.54 -6.15 5.96
CA VAL A 323 -47.07 -7.36 6.65
C VAL A 323 -47.38 -8.58 5.77
N LEU A 324 -46.35 -9.33 5.41
CA LEU A 324 -46.47 -10.54 4.61
C LEU A 324 -46.72 -11.73 5.53
N GLU A 325 -47.92 -12.30 5.46
CA GLU A 325 -48.25 -13.57 6.11
C GLU A 325 -47.94 -14.74 5.17
N GLN A 326 -47.00 -15.60 5.58
CA GLN A 326 -46.57 -16.76 4.79
C GLN A 326 -46.55 -18.04 5.63
N LYS A 327 -46.62 -19.18 4.95
CA LYS A 327 -46.45 -20.49 5.59
C LYS A 327 -44.97 -20.85 5.67
N GLY A 328 -44.49 -21.14 6.87
CA GLY A 328 -43.13 -21.57 7.15
C GLY A 328 -42.98 -23.10 7.19
N TYR A 329 -41.97 -23.62 6.50
CA TYR A 329 -41.64 -25.05 6.45
C TYR A 329 -40.29 -25.31 7.11
N ARG A 330 -40.13 -26.42 7.82
CA ARG A 330 -38.84 -26.74 8.49
C ARG A 330 -37.78 -27.16 7.47
N LEU A 331 -36.58 -26.57 7.55
CA LEU A 331 -35.39 -26.99 6.80
C LEU A 331 -34.58 -28.04 7.56
N LEU A 332 -34.31 -29.17 6.93
CA LEU A 332 -33.43 -30.21 7.49
C LEU A 332 -31.97 -29.96 7.11
N SER A 333 -31.03 -30.48 7.90
CA SER A 333 -29.58 -30.27 7.70
C SER A 333 -29.04 -30.81 6.37
N ASN A 334 -29.80 -31.65 5.67
CA ASN A 334 -29.49 -32.16 4.34
C ASN A 334 -29.98 -31.24 3.20
N GLY A 335 -30.59 -30.08 3.53
CA GLY A 335 -31.11 -29.12 2.56
C GLY A 335 -32.52 -29.41 2.04
N THR A 336 -33.22 -30.42 2.59
CA THR A 336 -34.59 -30.77 2.20
C THR A 336 -35.62 -29.99 3.04
N ILE A 337 -36.65 -29.48 2.38
CA ILE A 337 -37.80 -28.82 3.02
C ILE A 337 -38.78 -29.89 3.49
N SER A 338 -39.13 -29.86 4.78
CA SER A 338 -40.00 -30.84 5.42
C SER A 338 -41.41 -30.30 5.66
N GLU A 339 -42.06 -30.69 6.76
CA GLU A 339 -43.45 -30.33 7.03
C GLU A 339 -43.63 -28.84 7.37
N TYR A 340 -44.83 -28.35 7.10
CA TYR A 340 -45.28 -27.03 7.51
C TYR A 340 -45.33 -26.93 9.05
N LEU A 341 -44.58 -25.97 9.59
CA LEU A 341 -44.27 -25.85 11.00
C LEU A 341 -45.01 -24.68 11.67
N ALA A 342 -45.10 -23.53 10.99
CA ALA A 342 -45.57 -22.29 11.58
C ALA A 342 -46.08 -21.29 10.54
N ASP A 343 -46.94 -20.36 10.95
CA ASP A 343 -47.23 -19.14 10.19
C ASP A 343 -46.15 -18.10 10.50
N VAL A 344 -45.65 -17.43 9.47
CA VAL A 344 -44.56 -16.45 9.56
C VAL A 344 -45.07 -15.10 9.05
N GLU A 345 -45.05 -14.11 9.93
CA GLU A 345 -45.30 -12.71 9.62
C GLU A 345 -43.95 -12.02 9.37
N LEU A 346 -43.81 -11.40 8.21
CA LEU A 346 -42.60 -10.70 7.78
C LEU A 346 -42.92 -9.22 7.56
N GLU A 347 -42.15 -8.34 8.18
CA GLU A 347 -42.33 -6.89 8.07
C GLU A 347 -40.99 -6.22 7.72
N ASN A 348 -40.96 -5.50 6.59
CA ASN A 348 -39.78 -4.77 6.11
C ASN A 348 -39.95 -3.26 6.31
N GLU A 349 -39.57 -2.76 7.49
CA GLU A 349 -39.65 -1.33 7.81
C GLU A 349 -38.72 -0.48 6.92
N ARG A 350 -37.61 -1.06 6.43
CA ARG A 350 -36.66 -0.35 5.55
C ARG A 350 -37.31 0.00 4.22
N TYR A 351 -38.03 -0.95 3.63
CA TYR A 351 -38.74 -0.72 2.38
C TYR A 351 -39.80 0.37 2.56
N TYR A 352 -40.58 0.33 3.65
CA TYR A 352 -41.55 1.37 3.97
C TYR A 352 -40.90 2.76 4.08
N LEU A 353 -39.76 2.85 4.79
CA LEU A 353 -39.01 4.11 4.92
C LEU A 353 -38.47 4.61 3.57
N GLN A 354 -37.87 3.73 2.77
CA GLN A 354 -37.37 4.08 1.45
C GLN A 354 -38.50 4.56 0.54
N TYR A 355 -39.61 3.82 0.49
CA TYR A 355 -40.80 4.21 -0.26
C TYR A 355 -41.34 5.57 0.19
N ALA A 356 -41.48 5.79 1.50
CA ALA A 356 -41.98 7.05 2.04
C ALA A 356 -41.05 8.23 1.71
N VAL A 357 -39.73 8.02 1.73
CA VAL A 357 -38.73 9.03 1.36
C VAL A 357 -38.79 9.33 -0.13
N GLU A 358 -38.83 8.32 -0.99
CA GLU A 358 -38.95 8.48 -2.45
C GLU A 358 -40.25 9.17 -2.85
N GLU A 359 -41.36 8.78 -2.23
CA GLU A 359 -42.66 9.38 -2.44
C GLU A 359 -42.70 10.84 -1.96
N SER A 360 -42.09 11.14 -0.81
CA SER A 360 -41.96 12.52 -0.34
C SER A 360 -41.12 13.37 -1.30
N LEU A 361 -40.01 12.85 -1.83
CA LEU A 361 -39.19 13.53 -2.84
C LEU A 361 -39.96 13.74 -4.14
N ARG A 362 -40.80 12.79 -4.55
CA ARG A 362 -41.68 12.92 -5.72
C ARG A 362 -42.70 14.04 -5.52
N LEU A 363 -43.41 14.02 -4.39
CA LEU A 363 -44.42 15.03 -4.05
C LEU A 363 -43.83 16.44 -3.92
N LEU A 364 -42.61 16.58 -3.38
CA LEU A 364 -41.92 17.86 -3.30
C LEU A 364 -41.55 18.41 -4.69
N ARG A 365 -41.10 17.57 -5.61
CA ARG A 365 -40.85 17.98 -7.01
C ARG A 365 -42.14 18.41 -7.71
N GLU A 366 -43.21 17.64 -7.52
CA GLU A 366 -44.54 17.99 -8.05
C GLU A 366 -45.07 19.30 -7.47
N LEU A 367 -44.85 19.56 -6.18
CA LEU A 367 -45.24 20.81 -5.53
C LEU A 367 -44.51 22.02 -6.15
N ASP A 368 -43.20 21.91 -6.37
CA ASP A 368 -42.39 22.97 -6.98
C ASP A 368 -42.85 23.30 -8.40
N GLU A 369 -43.07 22.27 -9.23
CA GLU A 369 -43.60 22.42 -10.59
C GLU A 369 -45.00 23.08 -10.59
N LEU A 370 -45.91 22.59 -9.73
CA LEU A 370 -47.25 23.16 -9.59
C LEU A 370 -47.24 24.62 -9.12
N ALA A 371 -46.31 25.00 -8.24
CA ALA A 371 -46.18 26.39 -7.77
C ALA A 371 -45.74 27.33 -8.89
N VAL A 372 -44.83 26.89 -9.77
CA VAL A 372 -44.42 27.64 -10.97
C VAL A 372 -45.57 27.78 -11.95
N GLU A 373 -46.27 26.68 -12.26
CA GLU A 373 -47.43 26.70 -13.16
C GLU A 373 -48.56 27.59 -12.63
N ALA A 374 -48.86 27.52 -11.33
CA ALA A 374 -49.89 28.35 -10.71
C ALA A 374 -49.53 29.84 -10.76
N SER A 375 -48.25 30.20 -10.56
CA SER A 375 -47.79 31.59 -10.69
C SER A 375 -47.99 32.12 -12.11
N LEU A 376 -47.63 31.33 -13.13
CA LEU A 376 -47.84 31.68 -14.54
C LEU A 376 -49.34 31.83 -14.87
N ALA A 377 -50.20 30.96 -14.31
CA ALA A 377 -51.64 31.04 -14.50
C ALA A 377 -52.23 32.33 -13.87
N VAL A 378 -51.75 32.73 -12.69
CA VAL A 378 -52.17 33.97 -12.03
C VAL A 378 -51.69 35.22 -12.80
N GLU A 379 -50.46 35.22 -13.32
CA GLU A 379 -49.94 36.30 -14.17
C GLU A 379 -50.78 36.45 -15.45
N ASN A 380 -51.10 35.33 -16.10
CA ASN A 380 -51.97 35.32 -17.29
C ASN A 380 -53.39 35.82 -16.96
N ALA A 381 -53.94 35.44 -15.80
CA ALA A 381 -55.25 35.91 -15.36
C ALA A 381 -55.27 37.42 -15.10
N ASP A 382 -54.21 37.98 -14.48
CA ASP A 382 -54.08 39.43 -14.28
C ASP A 382 -53.96 40.17 -15.63
N ALA A 383 -53.20 39.63 -16.58
CA ALA A 383 -53.10 40.19 -17.93
C ALA A 383 -54.47 40.21 -18.66
N ILE A 384 -55.27 39.16 -18.52
CA ILE A 384 -56.63 39.10 -19.06
C ILE A 384 -57.53 40.15 -18.39
N LEU A 385 -57.47 40.30 -17.06
CA LEU A 385 -58.26 41.31 -16.35
C LEU A 385 -57.87 42.73 -16.77
N ASN A 386 -56.57 43.02 -16.93
CA ASN A 386 -56.10 44.32 -17.41
C ASN A 386 -56.61 44.60 -18.83
N SER A 387 -56.53 43.62 -19.74
CA SER A 387 -57.07 43.75 -21.10
C SER A 387 -58.58 43.99 -21.11
N PHE A 388 -59.31 43.29 -20.23
CA PHE A 388 -60.75 43.46 -20.09
C PHE A 388 -61.12 44.85 -19.54
N GLN A 389 -60.38 45.37 -18.56
CA GLN A 389 -60.55 46.73 -18.04
C GLN A 389 -60.27 47.79 -19.12
N GLU A 390 -59.22 47.62 -19.92
CA GLU A 390 -58.96 48.49 -21.07
C GLU A 390 -60.10 48.48 -22.08
N ALA A 391 -60.67 47.30 -22.38
CA ALA A 391 -61.82 47.18 -23.26
C ALA A 391 -63.06 47.89 -22.69
N LEU A 392 -63.33 47.78 -21.38
CA LEU A 392 -64.41 48.50 -20.70
C LEU A 392 -64.22 50.02 -20.75
N MET A 393 -63.01 50.53 -20.50
CA MET A 393 -62.71 51.96 -20.62
C MET A 393 -62.91 52.47 -22.06
N GLN A 394 -62.51 51.68 -23.06
CA GLN A 394 -62.75 52.01 -24.46
C GLN A 394 -64.25 52.06 -24.78
N LEU A 395 -65.05 51.13 -24.24
CA LEU A 395 -66.51 51.13 -24.38
C LEU A 395 -67.16 52.34 -23.70
N GLU A 396 -66.69 52.77 -22.53
CA GLU A 396 -67.17 53.97 -21.84
C GLU A 396 -66.85 55.24 -22.65
N VAL A 397 -65.63 55.36 -23.17
CA VAL A 397 -65.23 56.46 -24.07
C VAL A 397 -66.11 56.46 -25.32
N LEU A 398 -66.42 55.29 -25.87
CA LEU A 398 -67.34 55.12 -26.99
C LEU A 398 -68.77 55.54 -26.66
N GLN A 399 -69.30 55.19 -25.48
CA GLN A 399 -70.61 55.65 -25.02
C GLN A 399 -70.64 57.18 -24.89
N ILE A 400 -69.61 57.79 -24.29
CA ILE A 400 -69.50 59.25 -24.18
C ILE A 400 -69.42 59.91 -25.56
N GLN A 401 -68.65 59.33 -26.48
CA GLN A 401 -68.55 59.82 -27.86
C GLN A 401 -69.89 59.71 -28.59
N LEU A 402 -70.61 58.58 -28.47
CA LEU A 402 -71.96 58.42 -29.01
C LEU A 402 -72.95 59.39 -28.38
N HIS A 403 -72.83 59.67 -27.09
CA HIS A 403 -73.72 60.60 -26.40
C HIS A 403 -73.47 62.05 -26.87
N LYS A 404 -72.20 62.47 -27.01
CA LYS A 404 -71.82 63.77 -27.60
C LYS A 404 -72.20 63.89 -29.08
N LEU A 405 -72.11 62.79 -29.84
CA LEU A 405 -72.60 62.73 -31.22
C LEU A 405 -74.12 62.89 -31.24
N SER A 406 -74.85 62.22 -30.34
CA SER A 406 -76.31 62.37 -30.22
C SER A 406 -76.71 63.79 -29.81
N GLU A 407 -75.97 64.41 -28.89
CA GLU A 407 -76.23 65.76 -28.41
C GLU A 407 -75.94 66.79 -29.51
N GLY A 408 -74.84 66.62 -30.25
CA GLY A 408 -74.50 67.42 -31.43
C GLY A 408 -75.50 67.27 -32.58
N LEU A 409 -76.04 66.05 -32.79
CA LEU A 409 -77.10 65.78 -33.77
C LEU A 409 -78.46 66.37 -33.34
N THR A 410 -78.71 66.53 -32.03
CA THR A 410 -79.95 67.16 -31.52
C THR A 410 -79.91 68.70 -31.55
N GLN A 411 -78.74 69.34 -31.57
CA GLN A 411 -78.63 70.81 -31.59
C GLN A 411 -78.65 71.45 -32.99
N ASN A 412 -78.40 70.70 -34.07
CA ASN A 412 -78.53 71.20 -35.44
C ASN A 412 -79.44 70.27 -36.26
N GLY A 413 -80.73 70.62 -36.33
CA GLY A 413 -81.77 69.83 -37.00
C GLY A 413 -81.71 69.84 -38.53
N THR A 414 -80.65 69.32 -39.13
CA THR A 414 -80.61 68.99 -40.57
C THR A 414 -79.71 67.77 -40.82
N GLN A 415 -80.33 66.63 -41.10
CA GLN A 415 -79.66 65.39 -41.51
C GLN A 415 -78.91 65.60 -42.83
N SER A 416 -77.60 65.35 -42.85
CA SER A 416 -76.83 65.29 -44.09
C SER A 416 -76.27 63.89 -44.33
N ALA A 417 -76.27 63.42 -45.59
CA ALA A 417 -75.80 62.08 -45.99
C ALA A 417 -74.34 61.79 -45.61
N SER A 418 -73.56 62.83 -45.33
CA SER A 418 -72.20 62.76 -44.76
C SER A 418 -72.17 62.16 -43.36
N GLU A 419 -73.22 62.32 -42.55
CA GLU A 419 -73.30 61.83 -41.17
C GLU A 419 -73.58 60.32 -41.11
N GLN A 420 -74.39 59.79 -42.03
CA GLN A 420 -74.61 58.34 -42.17
C GLN A 420 -73.33 57.59 -42.58
N LEU A 421 -72.47 58.23 -43.39
CA LEU A 421 -71.19 57.68 -43.80
C LEU A 421 -70.22 57.57 -42.61
N ILE A 422 -70.16 58.60 -41.77
CA ILE A 422 -69.32 58.62 -40.55
C ILE A 422 -69.81 57.59 -39.53
N VAL A 423 -71.13 57.46 -39.32
CA VAL A 423 -71.71 56.43 -38.44
C VAL A 423 -71.41 55.02 -38.98
N SER A 424 -71.53 54.79 -40.30
CA SER A 424 -71.23 53.48 -40.88
C SER A 424 -69.73 53.11 -40.84
N LEU A 425 -68.84 54.10 -40.95
CA LEU A 425 -67.39 53.90 -40.84
C LEU A 425 -66.97 53.67 -39.38
N LEU A 426 -67.62 54.36 -38.43
CA LEU A 426 -67.39 54.17 -37.00
C LEU A 426 -67.85 52.78 -36.56
N VAL A 427 -69.05 52.36 -36.95
CA VAL A 427 -69.60 51.03 -36.60
C VAL A 427 -68.77 49.90 -37.23
N ASN A 428 -68.32 50.05 -38.49
CA ASN A 428 -67.42 49.06 -39.08
C ASN A 428 -66.03 49.04 -38.44
N GLY A 429 -65.50 50.20 -38.02
CA GLY A 429 -64.23 50.26 -37.28
C GLY A 429 -64.32 49.62 -35.89
N LEU A 430 -65.43 49.84 -35.19
CA LEU A 430 -65.79 49.24 -33.90
C LEU A 430 -65.88 47.71 -33.97
N VAL A 431 -66.63 47.19 -34.94
CA VAL A 431 -66.81 45.73 -35.10
C VAL A 431 -65.48 45.07 -35.42
N LYS A 432 -64.62 45.71 -36.23
CA LYS A 432 -63.30 45.16 -36.56
C LYS A 432 -62.35 45.11 -35.36
N ASN A 433 -62.37 46.13 -34.49
CA ASN A 433 -61.55 46.16 -33.29
C ASN A 433 -62.04 45.18 -32.21
N LEU A 434 -63.35 45.02 -32.02
CA LEU A 434 -63.92 44.06 -31.07
C LEU A 434 -63.67 42.60 -31.49
N VAL A 435 -63.70 42.30 -32.79
CA VAL A 435 -63.35 40.96 -33.30
C VAL A 435 -61.84 40.68 -33.16
N GLN A 436 -60.98 41.70 -33.27
CA GLN A 436 -59.54 41.56 -33.00
C GLN A 436 -59.19 41.39 -31.52
N ALA A 437 -60.05 41.87 -30.61
CA ALA A 437 -59.86 41.76 -29.15
C ALA A 437 -60.30 40.39 -28.56
N GLY A 438 -60.48 39.36 -29.39
CA GLY A 438 -60.51 37.95 -28.94
C GLY A 438 -61.87 37.37 -28.55
N ALA A 439 -62.99 37.94 -29.02
CA ALA A 439 -64.32 37.45 -28.70
C ALA A 439 -64.91 36.54 -29.81
N GLU A 440 -64.48 35.28 -29.89
CA GLU A 440 -65.10 34.31 -30.83
C GLU A 440 -66.30 33.53 -30.24
N ASN A 441 -66.62 33.64 -28.94
CA ASN A 441 -67.79 32.98 -28.36
C ASN A 441 -68.42 33.83 -27.23
N LEU A 442 -69.45 34.62 -27.55
CA LEU A 442 -70.29 35.30 -26.56
C LEU A 442 -71.76 34.90 -26.77
N PRO A 443 -72.43 34.27 -25.78
CA PRO A 443 -73.87 34.04 -25.81
C PRO A 443 -74.68 35.34 -25.67
N ASP A 444 -75.90 35.36 -26.21
CA ASP A 444 -76.81 36.53 -26.38
C ASP A 444 -77.21 37.28 -25.09
N ASN A 445 -76.78 36.85 -23.89
CA ASN A 445 -77.12 37.47 -22.59
C ASN A 445 -75.91 38.09 -21.85
N SER A 446 -74.78 38.27 -22.53
CA SER A 446 -73.51 38.69 -21.92
C SER A 446 -73.49 40.14 -21.43
N LEU A 447 -74.12 41.08 -22.13
CA LEU A 447 -74.09 42.52 -21.77
C LEU A 447 -74.64 42.86 -20.38
N GLN A 448 -75.67 42.13 -19.92
CA GLN A 448 -76.28 42.34 -18.60
C GLN A 448 -75.48 41.67 -17.47
N SER A 449 -74.70 40.64 -17.80
CA SER A 449 -73.79 39.96 -16.85
C SER A 449 -72.44 40.69 -16.73
N LEU A 450 -72.10 41.52 -17.72
CA LEU A 450 -70.90 42.37 -17.76
C LEU A 450 -71.04 43.66 -16.92
N GLU A 451 -72.27 44.06 -16.58
CA GLU A 451 -72.55 45.26 -15.75
C GLU A 451 -72.36 44.98 -14.24
N ASP A 452 -72.45 43.72 -13.81
CA ASP A 452 -72.35 43.27 -12.40
C ASP A 452 -71.03 42.53 -12.08
N LEU A 453 -70.07 42.50 -13.01
CA LEU A 453 -68.77 41.85 -12.80
C LEU A 453 -67.83 42.77 -11.99
N ASP A 454 -67.66 42.48 -10.69
CA ASP A 454 -66.74 43.19 -9.81
C ASP A 454 -65.28 42.76 -10.06
N VAL A 455 -64.65 43.46 -11.01
CA VAL A 455 -63.23 43.27 -11.37
C VAL A 455 -62.30 43.52 -10.17
N GLU A 456 -62.68 44.41 -9.25
CA GLU A 456 -61.88 44.73 -8.07
C GLU A 456 -61.88 43.55 -7.07
N ALA A 457 -63.03 42.90 -6.88
CA ALA A 457 -63.13 41.68 -6.07
C ALA A 457 -62.34 40.49 -6.67
N MET A 458 -62.36 40.34 -8.00
CA MET A 458 -61.57 39.30 -8.68
C MET A 458 -60.07 39.58 -8.57
N ARG A 459 -59.65 40.84 -8.71
CA ARG A 459 -58.27 41.27 -8.54
C ARG A 459 -57.78 41.06 -7.11
N SER A 460 -58.60 41.38 -6.12
CA SER A 460 -58.29 41.09 -4.71
C SER A 460 -58.12 39.59 -4.47
N SER A 461 -58.98 38.76 -5.08
CA SER A 461 -58.88 37.30 -4.97
C SER A 461 -57.62 36.76 -5.66
N LEU A 462 -57.30 37.22 -6.88
CA LEU A 462 -56.05 36.85 -7.57
C LEU A 462 -54.81 37.33 -6.82
N SER A 463 -54.84 38.52 -6.22
CA SER A 463 -53.74 39.03 -5.40
C SER A 463 -53.52 38.18 -4.14
N ASN A 464 -54.59 37.71 -3.52
CA ASN A 464 -54.49 36.79 -2.37
C ASN A 464 -53.92 35.43 -2.81
N ILE A 465 -54.35 34.89 -3.95
CA ILE A 465 -53.83 33.63 -4.51
C ILE A 465 -52.35 33.80 -4.91
N ALA A 466 -51.99 34.90 -5.57
CA ALA A 466 -50.61 35.25 -5.91
C ALA A 466 -49.74 35.26 -4.64
N SER A 467 -50.18 35.94 -3.59
CA SER A 467 -49.45 36.01 -2.32
C SER A 467 -49.29 34.63 -1.67
N GLN A 468 -50.29 33.76 -1.74
CA GLN A 468 -50.18 32.39 -1.23
C GLN A 468 -49.19 31.54 -2.05
N ILE A 469 -49.17 31.68 -3.38
CA ILE A 469 -48.22 30.99 -4.26
C ILE A 469 -46.79 31.51 -4.03
N THR A 470 -46.61 32.82 -3.88
CA THR A 470 -45.30 33.41 -3.54
C THR A 470 -44.79 32.89 -2.20
N ASN A 471 -45.65 32.78 -1.18
CA ASN A 471 -45.24 32.18 0.10
C ASN A 471 -44.79 30.70 -0.03
N VAL A 472 -45.30 29.96 -1.03
CA VAL A 472 -44.88 28.58 -1.32
C VAL A 472 -43.58 28.56 -2.13
N GLN A 473 -43.40 29.50 -3.06
CA GLN A 473 -42.14 29.69 -3.82
C GLN A 473 -40.99 30.21 -2.95
N ASP A 474 -41.29 30.93 -1.86
CA ASP A 474 -40.31 31.39 -0.88
C ASP A 474 -39.75 30.24 -0.02
N ILE A 475 -40.41 29.07 -0.03
CA ILE A 475 -39.87 27.85 0.59
C ILE A 475 -38.81 27.28 -0.35
N ASP A 476 -37.59 27.11 0.16
CA ASP A 476 -36.50 26.46 -0.58
C ASP A 476 -36.74 24.94 -0.65
N VAL A 477 -37.66 24.54 -1.54
CA VAL A 477 -37.99 23.13 -1.78
C VAL A 477 -36.74 22.36 -2.24
N GLN A 478 -35.83 23.01 -2.96
CA GLN A 478 -34.59 22.39 -3.43
C GLN A 478 -33.67 22.03 -2.25
N ALA A 479 -33.49 22.91 -1.26
CA ALA A 479 -32.73 22.59 -0.06
C ALA A 479 -33.36 21.44 0.74
N ILE A 480 -34.69 21.37 0.81
CA ILE A 480 -35.40 20.25 1.46
C ILE A 480 -35.17 18.94 0.68
N ILE A 481 -35.26 18.97 -0.65
CA ILE A 481 -34.98 17.82 -1.53
C ILE A 481 -33.54 17.35 -1.33
N ASP A 482 -32.56 18.26 -1.27
CA ASP A 482 -31.15 17.91 -1.10
C ASP A 482 -30.91 17.28 0.28
N GLN A 483 -31.54 17.82 1.34
CA GLN A 483 -31.42 17.29 2.69
C GLN A 483 -32.06 15.89 2.82
N ILE A 484 -33.24 15.68 2.25
CA ILE A 484 -33.92 14.37 2.26
C ILE A 484 -33.15 13.38 1.37
N SER A 485 -32.58 13.82 0.25
CA SER A 485 -31.73 13.00 -0.61
C SER A 485 -30.45 12.58 0.10
N TYR A 486 -29.82 13.47 0.87
CA TYR A 486 -28.68 13.13 1.72
C TYR A 486 -29.03 12.07 2.78
N VAL A 487 -30.22 12.17 3.39
CA VAL A 487 -30.70 11.14 4.33
C VAL A 487 -30.89 9.81 3.60
N ARG A 488 -31.50 9.78 2.41
CA ARG A 488 -31.62 8.57 1.59
C ARG A 488 -30.26 7.97 1.26
N ASP A 489 -29.31 8.79 0.80
CA ASP A 489 -28.00 8.35 0.33
C ASP A 489 -27.08 7.89 1.47
N SER A 490 -27.39 8.27 2.71
CA SER A 490 -26.69 7.82 3.91
C SER A 490 -27.31 6.57 4.56
N LEU A 491 -28.47 6.11 4.08
CA LEU A 491 -29.04 4.83 4.53
C LEU A 491 -28.19 3.66 3.99
N PRO A 492 -27.78 2.72 4.84
CA PRO A 492 -27.00 1.57 4.40
C PRO A 492 -27.83 0.65 3.48
N LEU A 493 -27.35 0.46 2.24
CA LEU A 493 -27.85 -0.53 1.28
C LEU A 493 -27.33 -1.91 1.65
N LEU A 494 -27.99 -2.56 2.61
CA LEU A 494 -27.70 -3.95 3.02
C LEU A 494 -28.91 -4.83 2.72
N GLU A 495 -28.69 -6.01 2.13
CA GLU A 495 -29.76 -7.00 1.98
C GLU A 495 -30.08 -7.68 3.33
N ASP A 496 -31.24 -8.33 3.47
CA ASP A 496 -31.59 -9.08 4.69
C ASP A 496 -30.54 -10.13 5.05
N GLU A 497 -30.03 -10.85 4.04
CA GLU A 497 -28.97 -11.85 4.21
C GLU A 497 -27.67 -11.24 4.73
N ASP A 498 -27.28 -10.06 4.25
CA ASP A 498 -26.04 -9.38 4.68
C ASP A 498 -26.14 -8.93 6.14
N ILE A 499 -27.31 -8.43 6.55
CA ILE A 499 -27.59 -8.08 7.94
C ILE A 499 -27.53 -9.32 8.83
N GLY A 500 -28.22 -10.40 8.45
CA GLY A 500 -28.24 -11.65 9.20
C GLY A 500 -26.84 -12.26 9.38
N LYS A 501 -26.04 -12.30 8.31
CA LYS A 501 -24.64 -12.77 8.34
C LYS A 501 -23.77 -11.90 9.25
N SER A 502 -23.92 -10.58 9.15
CA SER A 502 -23.15 -9.63 9.95
C SER A 502 -23.47 -9.76 11.43
N ILE A 503 -24.76 -9.86 11.79
CA ILE A 503 -25.21 -10.11 13.17
C ILE A 503 -24.64 -11.44 13.69
N ARG A 504 -24.68 -12.52 12.88
CA ARG A 504 -24.14 -13.81 13.30
C ARG A 504 -22.64 -13.75 13.55
N LEU A 505 -21.90 -13.04 12.70
CA LEU A 505 -20.47 -12.81 12.88
C LEU A 505 -20.19 -11.99 14.15
N ILE A 506 -20.95 -10.91 14.38
CA ILE A 506 -20.82 -10.11 15.61
C ILE A 506 -21.15 -10.95 16.85
N ASN A 507 -22.21 -11.76 16.83
CA ASN A 507 -22.54 -12.65 17.93
C ASN A 507 -21.44 -13.70 18.17
N THR A 508 -20.79 -14.19 17.11
CA THR A 508 -19.64 -15.10 17.21
C THR A 508 -18.46 -14.42 17.91
N TYR A 509 -18.19 -13.16 17.57
CA TYR A 509 -17.17 -12.34 18.24
C TYR A 509 -17.53 -12.04 19.70
N LEU A 510 -18.77 -11.64 19.98
CA LEU A 510 -19.27 -11.38 21.34
C LEU A 510 -19.27 -12.65 22.22
N ALA A 511 -19.51 -13.82 21.62
CA ALA A 511 -19.46 -15.11 22.30
C ALA A 511 -18.02 -15.60 22.58
N GLY A 512 -16.99 -14.81 22.24
CA GLY A 512 -15.61 -15.08 22.63
C GLY A 512 -14.89 -16.14 21.79
N GLN A 513 -15.40 -16.49 20.60
CA GLN A 513 -14.81 -17.56 19.78
C GLN A 513 -13.54 -17.13 19.00
N VAL A 514 -13.20 -15.83 18.99
CA VAL A 514 -12.14 -15.31 18.10
C VAL A 514 -11.29 -14.16 18.69
N ILE A 515 -11.76 -13.47 19.75
CA ILE A 515 -11.07 -12.32 20.34
C ILE A 515 -10.46 -12.74 21.69
N PRO A 516 -9.16 -12.54 21.94
CA PRO A 516 -8.58 -12.75 23.27
C PRO A 516 -9.20 -11.77 24.27
N GLY A 517 -9.47 -12.25 25.49
CA GLY A 517 -9.95 -11.40 26.59
C GLY A 517 -8.83 -10.53 27.16
N GLU A 518 -8.94 -10.18 28.44
CA GLU A 518 -7.88 -9.40 29.10
C GLU A 518 -6.52 -10.13 29.06
N ARG A 519 -5.45 -9.34 29.09
CA ARG A 519 -4.08 -9.86 29.13
C ARG A 519 -3.29 -9.20 30.25
N VAL A 520 -2.52 -10.02 30.95
CA VAL A 520 -1.57 -9.59 31.99
C VAL A 520 -0.17 -9.83 31.45
N GLN A 521 0.70 -8.83 31.52
CA GLN A 521 2.06 -8.90 31.02
C GLN A 521 3.04 -8.59 32.14
N ILE A 522 3.98 -9.51 32.37
CA ILE A 522 5.03 -9.39 33.37
C ILE A 522 6.37 -9.40 32.65
N LEU A 523 7.15 -8.34 32.84
CA LEU A 523 8.52 -8.26 32.38
C LEU A 523 9.41 -9.03 33.35
N ILE A 524 10.26 -9.89 32.81
CA ILE A 524 11.27 -10.65 33.53
C ILE A 524 12.65 -10.28 32.98
N GLN A 525 13.54 -9.87 33.87
CA GLN A 525 14.93 -9.53 33.53
C GLN A 525 15.88 -10.62 34.03
N ASN A 526 16.80 -11.11 33.19
CA ASN A 526 17.81 -12.11 33.52
C ASN A 526 17.27 -13.44 34.12
N GLY A 527 15.98 -13.69 33.97
CA GLY A 527 15.32 -14.95 34.36
C GLY A 527 15.08 -15.83 33.15
N ILE A 528 15.47 -17.11 33.23
CA ILE A 528 15.14 -18.12 32.22
C ILE A 528 13.96 -18.91 32.77
N ILE A 529 12.77 -18.78 32.16
CA ILE A 529 11.57 -19.49 32.58
C ILE A 529 11.21 -20.59 31.57
N ASP A 530 10.89 -21.79 32.05
CA ASP A 530 10.35 -22.89 31.25
C ASP A 530 8.81 -22.80 31.20
N ASP A 531 8.28 -22.37 30.06
CA ASP A 531 6.87 -22.05 29.79
C ASP A 531 5.89 -23.15 30.23
N LYS A 532 6.25 -24.44 30.04
CA LYS A 532 5.31 -25.56 30.25
C LYS A 532 5.10 -25.95 31.71
N GLN A 533 6.09 -25.75 32.56
CA GLN A 533 5.94 -26.05 33.99
C GLN A 533 5.11 -24.95 34.66
N PHE A 534 5.26 -23.74 34.16
CA PHE A 534 4.64 -22.53 34.69
C PHE A 534 3.14 -22.44 34.40
N GLU A 535 2.71 -22.87 33.21
CA GLU A 535 1.31 -22.88 32.81
C GLU A 535 0.42 -23.67 33.78
N ALA A 536 0.89 -24.84 34.25
CA ALA A 536 0.14 -25.68 35.18
C ALA A 536 0.04 -25.05 36.58
N GLU A 537 1.14 -24.47 37.08
CA GLU A 537 1.18 -23.85 38.41
C GLU A 537 0.36 -22.56 38.47
N ILE A 538 0.36 -21.77 37.39
CA ILE A 538 -0.46 -20.57 37.25
C ILE A 538 -1.95 -20.92 37.19
N ARG A 539 -2.35 -21.98 36.47
CA ARG A 539 -3.75 -22.43 36.41
C ARG A 539 -4.27 -22.88 37.77
N ASP A 540 -3.45 -23.67 38.49
CA ASP A 540 -3.80 -24.15 39.83
C ASP A 540 -3.90 -23.01 40.86
N SER A 541 -3.08 -21.95 40.75
CA SER A 541 -3.13 -20.80 41.66
C SER A 541 -4.30 -19.85 41.35
N LEU A 542 -4.55 -19.56 40.07
CA LEU A 542 -5.58 -18.61 39.64
C LEU A 542 -7.00 -19.21 39.61
N ASP A 543 -7.16 -20.51 39.94
CA ASP A 543 -8.42 -21.27 39.86
C ASP A 543 -9.11 -21.11 38.48
N ASN A 544 -8.31 -21.05 37.41
CA ASN A 544 -8.79 -20.80 36.06
C ASN A 544 -8.06 -21.67 35.03
N ASP A 545 -8.69 -22.79 34.68
CA ASP A 545 -8.21 -23.78 33.71
C ASP A 545 -8.03 -23.23 32.28
N TYR A 546 -8.59 -22.06 31.97
CA TYR A 546 -8.62 -21.50 30.63
C TYR A 546 -7.60 -20.39 30.38
N VAL A 547 -6.77 -20.05 31.38
CA VAL A 547 -5.66 -19.11 31.20
C VAL A 547 -4.57 -19.78 30.37
N ASN A 548 -4.07 -19.06 29.37
CA ASN A 548 -2.94 -19.48 28.55
C ASN A 548 -1.75 -18.55 28.81
N THR A 549 -0.58 -19.13 29.01
CA THR A 549 0.67 -18.40 29.22
C THR A 549 1.51 -18.42 27.96
N TYR A 550 2.19 -17.31 27.66
CA TYR A 550 3.10 -17.19 26.54
C TYR A 550 4.35 -16.46 26.99
N LEU A 551 5.51 -17.01 26.68
CA LEU A 551 6.79 -16.33 26.84
C LEU A 551 7.21 -15.69 25.52
N THR A 552 7.42 -14.38 25.52
CA THR A 552 7.80 -13.61 24.32
C THR A 552 9.05 -12.78 24.56
N THR A 553 9.85 -12.58 23.52
CA THR A 553 11.01 -11.68 23.56
C THR A 553 10.56 -10.22 23.51
N VAL A 554 11.27 -9.32 24.18
CA VAL A 554 10.91 -7.88 24.18
C VAL A 554 11.11 -7.17 22.84
N GLY A 555 11.83 -7.79 21.90
CA GLY A 555 12.06 -7.29 20.55
C GLY A 555 12.87 -8.30 19.73
N MET A 556 12.80 -8.19 18.41
CA MET A 556 13.55 -9.07 17.50
C MET A 556 14.41 -8.26 16.55
N ILE A 557 15.69 -8.61 16.43
CA ILE A 557 16.57 -8.05 15.41
C ILE A 557 16.09 -8.55 14.06
N ASN A 558 15.81 -7.63 13.14
CA ASN A 558 15.52 -7.95 11.76
C ASN A 558 16.64 -7.41 10.87
N PRO A 559 17.29 -8.25 10.05
CA PRO A 559 18.27 -7.74 9.10
C PRO A 559 17.62 -6.74 8.14
N ASP A 560 18.30 -5.63 7.91
CA ASP A 560 17.85 -4.63 6.94
C ASP A 560 18.10 -5.16 5.53
N ALA A 561 17.00 -5.41 4.79
CA ALA A 561 17.03 -5.94 3.44
C ALA A 561 17.82 -5.04 2.48
N ARG A 562 17.85 -3.71 2.72
CA ARG A 562 18.60 -2.76 1.90
C ARG A 562 20.11 -2.90 2.14
N ALA A 563 20.53 -2.94 3.41
CA ALA A 563 21.92 -3.18 3.79
C ALA A 563 22.43 -4.55 3.28
N GLU A 564 21.61 -5.60 3.33
CA GLU A 564 21.94 -6.92 2.77
C GLU A 564 22.12 -6.86 1.25
N LEU A 565 21.26 -6.15 0.53
CA LEU A 565 21.37 -5.99 -0.91
C LEU A 565 22.66 -5.25 -1.31
N PHE A 566 23.02 -4.16 -0.62
CA PHE A 566 24.29 -3.46 -0.87
C PHE A 566 25.51 -4.32 -0.54
N LYS A 567 25.43 -5.13 0.53
CA LYS A 567 26.47 -6.12 0.83
C LYS A 567 26.63 -7.12 -0.32
N LEU A 568 25.52 -7.65 -0.85
CA LEU A 568 25.53 -8.55 -2.00
C LEU A 568 26.13 -7.89 -3.24
N LEU A 569 25.80 -6.62 -3.53
CA LEU A 569 26.36 -5.90 -4.68
C LEU A 569 27.87 -5.72 -4.57
N LYS A 570 28.37 -5.34 -3.38
CA LYS A 570 29.81 -5.25 -3.11
C LYS A 570 30.51 -6.59 -3.30
N GLU A 571 29.89 -7.67 -2.81
CA GLU A 571 30.38 -9.04 -2.95
C GLU A 571 30.39 -9.49 -4.42
N ILE A 572 29.37 -9.14 -5.21
CA ILE A 572 29.31 -9.41 -6.65
C ILE A 572 30.47 -8.72 -7.38
N ARG A 573 30.74 -7.44 -7.10
CA ARG A 573 31.86 -6.70 -7.72
C ARG A 573 33.20 -7.38 -7.43
N ALA A 574 33.44 -7.73 -6.17
CA ALA A 574 34.67 -8.40 -5.76
C ALA A 574 34.82 -9.80 -6.40
N THR A 575 33.70 -10.51 -6.59
CA THR A 575 33.65 -11.82 -7.25
C THR A 575 33.95 -11.70 -8.75
N ILE A 576 33.38 -10.71 -9.44
CA ILE A 576 33.63 -10.44 -10.86
C ILE A 576 35.12 -10.11 -11.07
N ALA A 577 35.69 -9.25 -10.22
CA ALA A 577 37.12 -8.95 -10.26
C ALA A 577 37.98 -10.22 -10.10
N GLY A 578 37.59 -11.13 -9.19
CA GLY A 578 38.26 -12.42 -9.00
C GLY A 578 38.18 -13.34 -10.22
N MET A 579 37.00 -13.48 -10.83
CA MET A 579 36.83 -14.27 -12.06
C MET A 579 37.66 -13.71 -13.22
N LEU A 580 37.67 -12.38 -13.39
CA LEU A 580 38.47 -11.72 -14.42
C LEU A 580 39.97 -11.87 -14.18
N ALA A 581 40.43 -11.82 -12.93
CA ALA A 581 41.82 -12.07 -12.58
C ALA A 581 42.26 -13.48 -12.99
N VAL A 582 41.41 -14.50 -12.74
CA VAL A 582 41.68 -15.88 -13.17
C VAL A 582 41.75 -15.97 -14.69
N VAL A 583 40.77 -15.40 -15.41
CA VAL A 583 40.74 -15.41 -16.88
C VAL A 583 41.96 -14.70 -17.48
N PHE A 584 42.33 -13.54 -16.92
CA PHE A 584 43.51 -12.78 -17.35
C PHE A 584 44.80 -13.57 -17.13
N VAL A 585 44.95 -14.22 -15.96
CA VAL A 585 46.12 -15.06 -15.67
C VAL A 585 46.20 -16.26 -16.60
N ILE A 586 45.09 -16.92 -16.90
CA ILE A 586 45.06 -18.01 -17.87
C ILE A 586 45.51 -17.49 -19.25
N ALA A 587 44.96 -16.35 -19.71
CA ALA A 587 45.31 -15.76 -20.99
C ALA A 587 46.79 -15.40 -21.08
N ILE A 588 47.37 -14.76 -20.05
CA ILE A 588 48.78 -14.37 -20.07
C ILE A 588 49.73 -15.57 -19.95
N LEU A 589 49.33 -16.59 -19.19
CA LEU A 589 50.11 -17.82 -19.09
C LEU A 589 50.15 -18.55 -20.45
N ILE A 590 49.04 -18.55 -21.21
CA ILE A 590 48.97 -19.16 -22.54
C ILE A 590 49.73 -18.33 -23.59
N LEU A 591 49.51 -17.02 -23.63
CA LEU A 591 50.04 -16.15 -24.68
C LEU A 591 51.54 -15.88 -24.51
N ASP A 592 51.96 -15.51 -23.30
CA ASP A 592 53.33 -15.06 -23.04
C ASP A 592 54.19 -16.16 -22.39
N GLN A 593 53.71 -16.75 -21.28
CA GLN A 593 54.57 -17.61 -20.47
C GLN A 593 54.76 -19.01 -21.06
N ALA A 594 53.80 -19.53 -21.83
CA ALA A 594 53.92 -20.82 -22.51
C ALA A 594 55.13 -20.89 -23.46
N THR A 595 55.47 -19.78 -24.12
CA THR A 595 56.61 -19.68 -25.04
C THR A 595 57.94 -19.86 -24.28
N ILE A 596 58.07 -19.23 -23.11
CA ILE A 596 59.22 -19.32 -22.22
C ILE A 596 59.30 -20.74 -21.65
N PHE A 597 58.18 -21.32 -21.21
CA PHE A 597 58.15 -22.69 -20.68
C PHE A 597 58.55 -23.74 -21.73
N SER A 598 58.04 -23.60 -22.96
CA SER A 598 58.38 -24.46 -24.10
C SER A 598 59.89 -24.40 -24.44
N THR A 599 60.47 -23.19 -24.42
CA THR A 599 61.91 -22.98 -24.64
C THR A 599 62.77 -23.56 -23.52
N LEU A 600 62.35 -23.38 -22.26
CA LEU A 600 63.04 -23.95 -21.10
C LEU A 600 63.02 -25.49 -21.11
N LYS A 601 61.93 -26.10 -21.58
CA LYS A 601 61.86 -27.56 -21.79
C LYS A 601 62.77 -28.03 -22.92
N PHE A 602 62.75 -27.33 -24.07
CA PHE A 602 63.62 -27.62 -25.21
C PHE A 602 65.11 -27.61 -24.81
N LEU A 603 65.57 -26.56 -24.14
CA LEU A 603 66.96 -26.42 -23.69
C LEU A 603 67.40 -27.45 -22.64
N ARG A 604 66.45 -28.08 -21.94
CA ARG A 604 66.75 -29.19 -21.04
C ARG A 604 66.88 -30.50 -21.81
N SER A 605 66.05 -30.72 -22.84
CA SER A 605 66.10 -31.94 -23.66
C SER A 605 67.46 -32.13 -24.36
N THR A 606 68.14 -31.03 -24.68
CA THR A 606 69.48 -30.98 -25.28
C THR A 606 70.63 -31.20 -24.29
N ARG A 607 70.38 -31.24 -22.97
CA ARG A 607 71.42 -31.46 -21.94
C ARG A 607 71.24 -32.85 -21.32
N ASN A 608 72.33 -33.62 -21.23
CA ASN A 608 72.37 -35.03 -20.79
C ASN A 608 71.33 -35.38 -19.70
N ALA A 609 70.45 -36.34 -20.01
CA ALA A 609 69.36 -36.78 -19.15
C ALA A 609 69.88 -37.38 -17.83
N ALA A 610 69.39 -36.86 -16.70
CA ALA A 610 69.67 -37.44 -15.39
C ALA A 610 69.13 -38.90 -15.32
N LYS A 611 69.96 -39.82 -14.80
CA LYS A 611 69.71 -41.28 -14.76
C LYS A 611 68.57 -41.73 -13.81
N ASN A 612 68.02 -40.86 -12.96
CA ASN A 612 67.07 -41.25 -11.92
C ASN A 612 65.60 -41.04 -12.34
N LYS A 613 64.77 -42.10 -12.30
CA LYS A 613 63.34 -42.07 -12.64
C LYS A 613 62.51 -41.11 -11.78
N ILE A 614 62.85 -40.93 -10.51
CA ILE A 614 62.13 -40.02 -9.58
C ILE A 614 62.37 -38.54 -9.97
N LEU A 615 63.56 -38.20 -10.46
CA LEU A 615 63.90 -36.85 -10.93
C LEU A 615 63.26 -36.50 -12.30
N ARG A 616 62.63 -37.47 -12.98
CA ARG A 616 61.79 -37.22 -14.16
C ARG A 616 60.37 -36.79 -13.79
N LEU A 617 59.85 -37.25 -12.65
CA LEU A 617 58.49 -36.92 -12.18
C LEU A 617 58.42 -35.47 -11.66
N VAL A 618 59.51 -35.02 -11.03
CA VAL A 618 59.71 -33.64 -10.59
C VAL A 618 60.31 -32.83 -11.74
N ASN A 619 59.50 -32.51 -12.75
CA ASN A 619 59.92 -31.66 -13.85
C ASN A 619 60.12 -30.23 -13.30
N PRO A 620 61.37 -29.72 -13.21
CA PRO A 620 61.63 -28.40 -12.63
C PRO A 620 61.04 -27.27 -13.49
N ALA A 621 60.73 -27.52 -14.76
CA ALA A 621 59.97 -26.61 -15.62
C ALA A 621 58.49 -26.50 -15.19
N ILE A 622 57.88 -27.62 -14.75
CA ILE A 622 56.49 -27.64 -14.25
C ILE A 622 56.43 -27.00 -12.87
N ILE A 623 57.44 -27.22 -12.01
CA ILE A 623 57.53 -26.51 -10.72
C ILE A 623 57.68 -25.01 -10.94
N PHE A 624 58.54 -24.60 -11.89
CA PHE A 624 58.75 -23.20 -12.20
C PHE A 624 57.49 -22.53 -12.75
N SER A 625 56.79 -23.16 -13.70
CA SER A 625 55.53 -22.63 -14.23
C SER A 625 54.42 -22.59 -13.19
N SER A 626 54.39 -23.57 -12.30
CA SER A 626 53.45 -23.64 -11.17
C SER A 626 53.69 -22.53 -10.15
N LEU A 627 54.96 -22.26 -9.80
CA LEU A 627 55.33 -21.14 -8.92
C LEU A 627 54.97 -19.78 -9.53
N ILE A 628 55.19 -19.62 -10.85
CA ILE A 628 54.83 -18.38 -11.56
C ILE A 628 53.32 -18.18 -11.60
N GLY A 629 52.55 -19.25 -11.86
CA GLY A 629 51.08 -19.19 -11.83
C GLY A 629 50.55 -18.80 -10.44
N MET A 630 51.12 -19.37 -9.38
CA MET A 630 50.81 -19.01 -7.99
C MET A 630 51.11 -17.52 -7.71
N ILE A 631 52.29 -17.04 -8.08
CA ILE A 631 52.71 -15.65 -7.85
C ILE A 631 51.82 -14.67 -8.62
N LEU A 632 51.58 -14.92 -9.92
CA LEU A 632 50.75 -14.03 -10.75
C LEU A 632 49.33 -13.94 -10.21
N LEU A 633 48.68 -15.09 -9.98
CA LEU A 633 47.28 -15.08 -9.57
C LEU A 633 47.10 -14.46 -8.19
N SER A 634 47.95 -14.81 -7.21
CA SER A 634 47.81 -14.28 -5.85
C SER A 634 48.04 -12.76 -5.80
N ASN A 635 49.03 -12.24 -6.54
CA ASN A 635 49.31 -10.81 -6.56
C ASN A 635 48.24 -10.01 -7.32
N ILE A 636 47.77 -10.52 -8.46
CA ILE A 636 46.70 -9.85 -9.21
C ILE A 636 45.40 -9.86 -8.40
N TYR A 637 45.06 -10.98 -7.78
CA TYR A 637 43.86 -11.12 -6.94
C TYR A 637 43.87 -10.14 -5.75
N LEU A 638 45.01 -10.03 -5.06
CA LEU A 638 45.16 -9.10 -3.93
C LEU A 638 45.14 -7.64 -4.37
N LEU A 639 45.85 -7.28 -5.45
CA LEU A 639 45.88 -5.90 -5.96
C LEU A 639 44.55 -5.47 -6.57
N ALA A 640 43.79 -6.39 -7.17
CA ALA A 640 42.45 -6.13 -7.68
C ALA A 640 41.40 -6.01 -6.56
N LYS A 641 41.77 -6.26 -5.28
CA LYS A 641 40.86 -6.39 -4.14
C LYS A 641 39.71 -7.38 -4.43
N ALA A 642 40.03 -8.49 -5.08
CA ALA A 642 39.07 -9.51 -5.39
C ALA A 642 38.72 -10.35 -4.16
N GLU A 643 37.46 -10.74 -4.05
CA GLU A 643 36.94 -11.56 -2.97
C GLU A 643 35.86 -12.47 -3.55
N ILE A 644 36.14 -13.76 -3.65
CA ILE A 644 35.17 -14.77 -4.06
C ILE A 644 34.68 -15.47 -2.79
N PRO A 645 33.36 -15.58 -2.59
CA PRO A 645 32.78 -16.22 -1.42
C PRO A 645 33.35 -17.62 -1.23
N PHE A 646 33.71 -17.97 0.01
CA PHE A 646 34.30 -19.26 0.39
C PHE A 646 35.71 -19.55 -0.19
N VAL A 647 36.35 -18.60 -0.88
CA VAL A 647 37.69 -18.76 -1.45
C VAL A 647 38.69 -17.91 -0.68
N THR A 648 39.48 -18.56 0.18
CA THR A 648 40.60 -17.90 0.87
C THR A 648 41.77 -17.65 -0.08
N ILE A 649 42.66 -16.72 0.29
CA ILE A 649 43.89 -16.43 -0.45
C ILE A 649 44.75 -17.68 -0.68
N GLU A 650 44.69 -18.65 0.24
CA GLU A 650 45.38 -19.94 0.14
C GLU A 650 44.83 -20.79 -1.00
N ILE A 651 43.50 -20.85 -1.15
CA ILE A 651 42.83 -21.55 -2.24
C ILE A 651 43.17 -20.88 -3.59
N VAL A 652 43.21 -19.55 -3.64
CA VAL A 652 43.66 -18.80 -4.83
C VAL A 652 45.10 -19.16 -5.20
N ALA A 653 46.01 -19.21 -4.23
CA ALA A 653 47.39 -19.60 -4.46
C ALA A 653 47.50 -21.03 -5.02
N ILE A 654 46.73 -21.97 -4.46
CA ILE A 654 46.66 -23.36 -4.95
C ILE A 654 46.07 -23.42 -6.37
N ALA A 655 45.03 -22.66 -6.66
CA ALA A 655 44.44 -22.59 -8.00
C ALA A 655 45.47 -22.06 -9.02
N GLY A 656 46.21 -21.01 -8.67
CA GLY A 656 47.29 -20.48 -9.50
C GLY A 656 48.42 -21.50 -9.73
N LEU A 657 48.75 -22.27 -8.69
CA LEU A 657 49.71 -23.37 -8.74
C LEU A 657 49.26 -24.45 -9.75
N ILE A 658 48.00 -24.87 -9.70
CA ILE A 658 47.40 -25.87 -10.60
C ILE A 658 47.35 -25.35 -12.04
N ILE A 659 46.84 -24.14 -12.25
CA ILE A 659 46.76 -23.52 -13.58
C ILE A 659 48.17 -23.40 -14.20
N GLY A 660 49.14 -22.92 -13.43
CA GLY A 660 50.53 -22.82 -13.87
C GLY A 660 51.18 -24.17 -14.17
N ALA A 661 50.83 -25.23 -13.43
CA ALA A 661 51.30 -26.59 -13.70
C ALA A 661 50.68 -27.16 -14.99
N LEU A 662 49.38 -26.95 -15.22
CA LEU A 662 48.65 -27.39 -16.41
C LEU A 662 49.21 -26.72 -17.68
N ILE A 663 49.32 -25.39 -17.68
CA ILE A 663 49.84 -24.63 -18.83
C ILE A 663 51.32 -24.94 -19.05
N GLY A 664 52.09 -25.07 -17.97
CA GLY A 664 53.47 -25.55 -18.04
C GLY A 664 53.58 -26.95 -18.63
N GLY A 665 52.65 -27.86 -18.33
CA GLY A 665 52.56 -29.19 -18.93
C GLY A 665 52.27 -29.15 -20.43
N LEU A 666 51.27 -28.35 -20.82
CA LEU A 666 50.76 -28.22 -22.18
C LEU A 666 51.50 -27.16 -23.03
N SER A 667 52.55 -26.55 -22.52
CA SER A 667 53.27 -25.44 -23.15
C SER A 667 53.73 -25.72 -24.59
N GLU A 668 54.13 -26.97 -24.87
CA GLU A 668 54.58 -27.41 -26.20
C GLU A 668 53.44 -27.52 -27.22
N ARG A 669 52.20 -27.72 -26.74
CA ARG A 669 50.99 -27.74 -27.58
C ARG A 669 50.47 -26.33 -27.86
N PHE A 670 50.47 -25.47 -26.84
CA PHE A 670 50.01 -24.08 -26.98
C PHE A 670 51.00 -23.21 -27.75
N SER A 671 52.30 -23.42 -27.54
CA SER A 671 53.34 -22.62 -28.17
C SER A 671 54.57 -23.47 -28.49
N PRO A 672 54.52 -24.27 -29.58
CA PRO A 672 55.69 -25.00 -30.04
C PRO A 672 56.76 -24.01 -30.49
N VAL A 673 58.01 -24.35 -30.18
CA VAL A 673 59.18 -23.57 -30.55
C VAL A 673 59.96 -24.33 -31.61
N ASN A 674 60.35 -23.65 -32.69
CA ASN A 674 61.07 -24.29 -33.79
C ASN A 674 62.51 -24.62 -33.38
N SER A 675 62.75 -25.90 -33.13
CA SER A 675 64.06 -26.42 -32.71
C SER A 675 65.19 -26.09 -33.70
N GLN A 676 64.89 -26.03 -35.01
CA GLN A 676 65.88 -25.75 -36.05
C GLN A 676 66.34 -24.29 -35.99
N GLU A 677 65.43 -23.36 -35.71
CA GLU A 677 65.72 -21.93 -35.62
C GLU A 677 66.55 -21.60 -34.38
N ILE A 678 66.21 -22.19 -33.22
CA ILE A 678 67.03 -22.03 -32.01
C ILE A 678 68.45 -22.56 -32.22
N MET A 679 68.59 -23.76 -32.80
CA MET A 679 69.91 -24.35 -33.06
C MET A 679 70.72 -23.53 -34.07
N ALA A 680 70.08 -22.98 -35.10
CA ALA A 680 70.71 -22.06 -36.05
C ALA A 680 71.22 -20.78 -35.34
N GLY A 681 70.41 -20.18 -34.47
CA GLY A 681 70.82 -19.02 -33.68
C GLY A 681 72.01 -19.29 -32.75
N GLN A 682 72.03 -20.48 -32.12
CA GLN A 682 73.17 -20.91 -31.29
C GLN A 682 74.43 -21.13 -32.12
N ALA A 683 74.30 -21.72 -33.32
CA ALA A 683 75.42 -21.95 -34.24
C ALA A 683 76.00 -20.64 -34.81
N LEU A 684 75.18 -19.60 -34.96
CA LEU A 684 75.59 -18.25 -35.35
C LEU A 684 76.25 -17.45 -34.21
N GLY A 685 76.37 -18.03 -33.01
CA GLY A 685 77.01 -17.38 -31.86
C GLY A 685 76.14 -16.31 -31.19
N LEU A 686 74.83 -16.28 -31.47
CA LEU A 686 73.92 -15.37 -30.78
C LEU A 686 73.85 -15.69 -29.29
N SER A 687 73.83 -14.65 -28.47
CA SER A 687 73.64 -14.81 -27.03
C SER A 687 72.24 -15.36 -26.74
N ASN A 688 72.10 -16.07 -25.62
CA ASN A 688 70.84 -16.59 -25.12
C ASN A 688 69.72 -15.52 -25.12
N VAL A 689 70.04 -14.28 -24.74
CA VAL A 689 69.08 -13.16 -24.74
C VAL A 689 68.62 -12.79 -26.15
N GLN A 690 69.54 -12.77 -27.13
CA GLN A 690 69.21 -12.47 -28.53
C GLN A 690 68.33 -13.56 -29.13
N ILE A 691 68.66 -14.84 -28.88
CA ILE A 691 67.83 -15.97 -29.33
C ILE A 691 66.40 -15.87 -28.78
N MET A 692 66.23 -15.47 -27.51
CA MET A 692 64.91 -15.29 -26.94
C MET A 692 64.12 -14.11 -27.54
N ARG A 693 64.79 -12.99 -27.80
CA ARG A 693 64.15 -11.76 -28.33
C ARG A 693 63.87 -11.79 -29.84
N GLU A 694 64.69 -12.51 -30.60
CA GLU A 694 64.69 -12.46 -32.06
C GLU A 694 64.13 -13.73 -32.70
N ILE A 695 64.29 -14.89 -32.03
CA ILE A 695 63.92 -16.19 -32.60
C ILE A 695 62.69 -16.79 -31.89
N VAL A 696 62.67 -16.75 -30.55
CA VAL A 696 61.60 -17.40 -29.76
C VAL A 696 60.34 -16.54 -29.64
N ILE A 697 60.49 -15.22 -29.60
CA ILE A 697 59.38 -14.25 -29.55
C ILE A 697 59.29 -13.56 -30.92
N PRO A 698 58.71 -14.20 -31.96
CA PRO A 698 58.58 -13.58 -33.27
C PRO A 698 57.57 -12.43 -33.24
N ALA A 699 57.74 -11.46 -34.14
CA ALA A 699 56.89 -10.26 -34.26
C ALA A 699 55.38 -10.57 -34.48
N SER A 700 55.05 -11.79 -34.94
CA SER A 700 53.68 -12.21 -35.30
C SER A 700 52.83 -12.75 -34.15
N ARG A 701 53.34 -12.85 -32.91
CA ARG A 701 52.59 -13.37 -31.75
C ARG A 701 52.03 -12.24 -30.88
N PRO A 702 50.73 -12.23 -30.55
CA PRO A 702 50.14 -11.27 -29.62
C PRO A 702 50.56 -11.62 -28.18
N GLY A 703 51.20 -10.67 -27.48
CA GLY A 703 51.67 -10.86 -26.10
C GLY A 703 52.40 -9.63 -25.54
N LEU A 704 52.35 -9.43 -24.22
CA LEU A 704 53.02 -8.32 -23.53
C LEU A 704 54.56 -8.42 -23.66
N LEU A 705 55.10 -9.63 -23.79
CA LEU A 705 56.52 -9.86 -24.06
C LEU A 705 56.98 -9.28 -25.40
N ASN A 706 56.14 -9.36 -26.43
CA ASN A 706 56.46 -8.81 -27.75
C ASN A 706 56.48 -7.27 -27.69
N LEU A 707 55.46 -6.68 -27.08
CA LEU A 707 55.32 -5.22 -26.98
C LEU A 707 56.46 -4.56 -26.20
N LEU A 708 56.93 -5.20 -25.12
CA LEU A 708 58.08 -4.73 -24.33
C LEU A 708 59.44 -4.94 -25.02
N ASN A 709 59.55 -5.93 -25.90
CA ASN A 709 60.81 -6.26 -26.58
C ASN A 709 60.97 -5.62 -27.97
N ARG A 710 59.90 -5.07 -28.56
CA ARG A 710 59.92 -4.42 -29.89
C ARG A 710 60.96 -3.30 -30.01
N ALA A 711 61.21 -2.54 -28.94
CA ALA A 711 62.22 -1.47 -28.93
C ALA A 711 63.66 -1.96 -28.71
N LYS A 712 63.85 -3.26 -28.40
CA LYS A 712 65.14 -3.87 -28.07
C LYS A 712 65.59 -4.93 -29.07
N GLN A 713 64.79 -5.19 -30.11
CA GLN A 713 65.16 -6.03 -31.25
C GLN A 713 66.20 -5.31 -32.11
N ARG A 714 67.25 -6.03 -32.53
CA ARG A 714 68.34 -5.46 -33.34
C ARG A 714 68.27 -5.87 -34.81
N PHE A 715 67.45 -6.87 -35.14
CA PHE A 715 67.25 -7.41 -36.48
C PHE A 715 65.78 -7.37 -36.86
#